data_AF-A0A933Q7K2-F1
#
_entry.id   AF-A0A933Q7K2-F1
#
_cell.length_a   1.000
_cell.length_b   1.000
_cell.length_c   1.000
_cell.angle_alpha   90.00
_cell.angle_beta   90.00
_cell.angle_gamma   90.00
#
_symmetry.space_group_name_H-M   'P 1'
#
loop_
_entity.id
_entity.type
_entity.pdbx_description
1 polymer ?
#
loop_
_entity_poly.entity_id
_entity_poly.type
_entity_poly.pdbx_seq_one_letter_code
_entity_poly.pdbx_strand_id
1 'polypeptide(L)'
;MIRNRNYWLGLLSLLFVVGGIYLFNQAETIYGGDAGDLVSAINVLGIPHPPGYPLYTFLGILLNKIIPFGTVAWKTGFLSSIPAILTVLLLYDLLILLSGSIIVSLISASVFAFVYPIWLYAEVAEVFSLNNFFTVFLLWLIFRFSKEEKRKYLYIASFVLGLSLSHHHIIVFLLPPLAFLLYTRRKILDGKIFIKGFLLVMLGLSPYIYTLIASLNNPPVNWQGPPTLTAFIQLVTRAGYGTFTAGSFVVHQPLLRLLDVFAFADFVYKDFRILGVILFLLGMVYLFRNKKTVFYAVTVGFISYLFFLFYASFPLLENFMLGTFERFVQPLYLILTIYMAFGLYFILQMLAKCFSFLQKSSKIKTAAILPFIFLIYPIGLFTLNFPKISILKKDFTAENLGRDILNSVPKDSFLIISTDTPLFNTQYIYYSEKRWPDIKLIHLTKLYTGYYENQLKKYYPDLELPQSLASPAEKFRQLVEKNYGKYPIFSKLAFADEKGVWLPWGLLFRYFKNEDLPQNEEILKENEKLWASFQDPLSGSLSKYQNLILSDVLRIYGLSHQEFGFWAAKRGFSKVAREHLLSAEKLFPEDLDSFTILAQVYIVEKRCEEAQKQIETVVGKDPENLDSYYLQALNYAACFKDSQKANYFQKLYEEKSSGKETPLKKL
;
A
#
# COMPACT_ATOMS: atom_id res chain seq x y z
N MET A 1 -7.49 -41.30 2.50
CA MET A 1 -7.44 -39.83 2.71
C MET A 1 -7.53 -39.61 4.21
N ILE A 2 -6.63 -38.85 4.84
CA ILE A 2 -6.63 -38.59 6.30
C ILE A 2 -7.69 -37.52 6.60
N ARG A 3 -8.97 -37.83 6.36
CA ARG A 3 -10.12 -37.00 6.74
C ARG A 3 -10.83 -37.67 7.91
N ASN A 4 -10.11 -37.80 9.01
CA ASN A 4 -10.63 -38.37 10.26
C ASN A 4 -11.22 -37.25 11.13
N ARG A 5 -11.69 -37.58 12.34
CA ARG A 5 -12.22 -36.60 13.30
C ARG A 5 -11.25 -35.44 13.56
N ASN A 6 -9.96 -35.73 13.73
CA ASN A 6 -8.94 -34.71 14.04
C ASN A 6 -8.73 -33.71 12.90
N TYR A 7 -8.85 -34.17 11.64
CA TYR A 7 -8.80 -33.29 10.47
C TYR A 7 -9.88 -32.20 10.56
N TRP A 8 -11.13 -32.61 10.83
CA TRP A 8 -12.27 -31.71 10.90
C TRP A 8 -12.21 -30.79 12.13
N LEU A 9 -11.74 -31.30 13.28
CA LEU A 9 -11.52 -30.46 14.45
C LEU A 9 -10.49 -29.36 14.18
N GLY A 10 -9.37 -29.68 13.51
CA GLY A 10 -8.39 -28.68 13.10
C GLY A 10 -8.97 -27.64 12.15
N LEU A 11 -9.73 -28.08 11.14
CA LEU A 11 -10.40 -27.18 10.20
C LEU A 11 -11.38 -26.24 10.89
N LEU A 12 -12.25 -26.77 11.76
CA LEU A 12 -13.21 -25.98 12.53
C LEU A 12 -12.51 -25.01 13.49
N SER A 13 -11.40 -25.44 14.13
CA SER A 13 -10.63 -24.57 15.01
C SER A 13 -10.06 -23.36 14.27
N LEU A 14 -9.51 -23.55 13.06
CA LEU A 14 -9.03 -22.45 12.23
C LEU A 14 -10.18 -21.56 11.79
N LEU A 15 -11.31 -22.15 11.37
CA LEU A 15 -12.48 -21.39 10.93
C LEU A 15 -13.02 -20.48 12.04
N PHE A 16 -13.22 -21.01 13.25
CA PHE A 16 -13.79 -20.23 14.35
C PHE A 16 -12.78 -19.25 14.97
N VAL A 17 -11.51 -19.65 15.15
CA VAL A 17 -10.51 -18.78 15.76
C VAL A 17 -10.04 -17.71 14.78
N VAL A 18 -9.48 -18.11 13.63
CA VAL A 18 -8.97 -17.15 12.64
C VAL A 18 -10.13 -16.38 12.01
N GLY A 19 -11.21 -17.07 11.65
CA GLY A 19 -12.38 -16.40 11.08
C GLY A 19 -13.07 -15.47 12.07
N GLY A 20 -13.18 -15.86 13.34
CA GLY A 20 -13.69 -14.97 14.39
C GLY A 20 -12.85 -13.70 14.54
N ILE A 21 -11.52 -13.84 14.59
CA ILE A 21 -10.60 -12.70 14.73
C ILE A 21 -10.67 -11.77 13.52
N TYR A 22 -10.50 -12.30 12.30
CA TYR A 22 -10.46 -11.47 11.08
C TYR A 22 -11.78 -10.74 10.82
N LEU A 23 -12.92 -11.43 11.01
CA LEU A 23 -14.23 -10.80 10.80
C LEU A 23 -14.56 -9.79 11.89
N PHE A 24 -14.18 -10.06 13.14
CA PHE A 24 -14.48 -9.16 14.25
C PHE A 24 -13.65 -7.87 14.21
N ASN A 25 -12.39 -7.94 13.79
CA ASN A 25 -11.46 -6.80 13.79
C ASN A 25 -11.37 -6.07 12.44
N GLN A 26 -12.07 -6.55 11.41
CA GLN A 26 -12.12 -5.90 10.10
C GLN A 26 -12.39 -4.39 10.21
N ALA A 27 -11.60 -3.60 9.47
CA ALA A 27 -11.69 -2.15 9.41
C ALA A 27 -13.09 -1.68 8.99
N GLU A 28 -13.61 -0.69 9.71
CA GLU A 28 -14.90 -0.06 9.41
C GLU A 28 -14.78 0.99 8.29
N THR A 29 -13.56 1.41 7.92
CA THR A 29 -13.29 2.38 6.85
C THR A 29 -12.05 2.01 6.02
N ILE A 30 -11.64 2.88 5.10
CA ILE A 30 -10.43 2.72 4.28
C ILE A 30 -9.15 2.85 5.11
N TYR A 31 -8.14 2.04 4.78
CA TYR A 31 -6.85 2.02 5.46
C TYR A 31 -5.81 3.00 4.87
N GLY A 32 -6.13 3.64 3.74
CA GLY A 32 -5.19 4.44 2.94
C GLY A 32 -4.60 3.66 1.75
N GLY A 33 -3.65 4.28 1.04
CA GLY A 33 -3.14 3.75 -0.22
C GLY A 33 -4.26 3.54 -1.25
N ASP A 34 -4.21 2.43 -1.97
CA ASP A 34 -5.15 2.10 -3.06
C ASP A 34 -6.60 1.85 -2.61
N ALA A 35 -6.84 1.58 -1.32
CA ALA A 35 -8.15 1.22 -0.80
C ALA A 35 -9.22 2.28 -1.12
N GLY A 36 -8.87 3.57 -1.05
CA GLY A 36 -9.77 4.67 -1.38
C GLY A 36 -10.27 4.62 -2.83
N ASP A 37 -9.40 4.32 -3.80
CA ASP A 37 -9.76 4.23 -5.21
C ASP A 37 -10.61 2.99 -5.51
N LEU A 38 -10.21 1.84 -4.97
CA LEU A 38 -10.93 0.57 -5.11
C LEU A 38 -12.36 0.68 -4.58
N VAL A 39 -12.52 1.16 -3.34
CA VAL A 39 -13.82 1.31 -2.69
C VAL A 39 -14.66 2.39 -3.38
N SER A 40 -14.05 3.49 -3.82
CA SER A 40 -14.76 4.52 -4.61
C SER A 40 -15.30 3.96 -5.91
N ALA A 41 -14.48 3.22 -6.67
CA ALA A 41 -14.89 2.59 -7.91
C ALA A 41 -16.05 1.62 -7.67
N ILE A 42 -15.98 0.80 -6.63
CA ILE A 42 -17.09 -0.10 -6.25
C ILE A 42 -18.37 0.68 -5.96
N ASN A 43 -18.29 1.78 -5.19
CA ASN A 43 -19.44 2.59 -4.82
C ASN A 43 -20.15 3.22 -6.03
N VAL A 44 -19.38 3.64 -7.04
CA VAL A 44 -19.90 4.37 -8.22
C VAL A 44 -20.04 3.50 -9.47
N LEU A 45 -19.91 2.17 -9.34
CA LEU A 45 -19.93 1.22 -10.48
C LEU A 45 -18.85 1.56 -11.53
N GLY A 46 -17.68 1.94 -11.02
CA GLY A 46 -16.52 2.46 -11.72
C GLY A 46 -15.44 1.44 -12.07
N ILE A 47 -14.30 1.96 -12.54
CA ILE A 47 -13.10 1.19 -12.87
C ILE A 47 -11.92 1.88 -12.14
N PRO A 48 -11.31 1.23 -11.13
CA PRO A 48 -10.16 1.78 -10.41
C PRO A 48 -8.92 1.77 -11.30
N HIS A 49 -7.80 2.25 -10.76
CA HIS A 49 -6.51 2.31 -11.43
C HIS A 49 -6.10 0.97 -12.06
N PRO A 50 -5.28 0.98 -13.14
CA PRO A 50 -4.93 -0.22 -13.88
C PRO A 50 -4.35 -1.32 -12.95
N PRO A 51 -4.74 -2.59 -13.12
CA PRO A 51 -5.46 -3.15 -14.27
C PRO A 51 -6.99 -3.07 -14.15
N GLY A 52 -7.53 -2.27 -13.23
CA GLY A 52 -8.96 -2.10 -12.99
C GLY A 52 -9.59 -3.18 -12.11
N TYR A 53 -8.79 -4.17 -11.67
CA TYR A 53 -9.19 -5.29 -10.80
C TYR A 53 -10.61 -5.84 -11.11
N PRO A 54 -10.91 -6.23 -12.37
CA PRO A 54 -12.29 -6.50 -12.81
C PRO A 54 -13.08 -7.42 -11.89
N LEU A 55 -12.50 -8.54 -11.46
CA LEU A 55 -13.17 -9.49 -10.58
C LEU A 55 -13.43 -8.90 -9.19
N TYR A 56 -12.44 -8.24 -8.60
CA TYR A 56 -12.56 -7.61 -7.28
C TYR A 56 -13.65 -6.54 -7.28
N THR A 57 -13.62 -5.65 -8.27
CA THR A 57 -14.59 -4.55 -8.41
C THR A 57 -16.00 -5.11 -8.62
N PHE A 58 -16.17 -6.11 -9.49
CA PHE A 58 -17.47 -6.75 -9.73
C PHE A 58 -18.03 -7.41 -8.46
N LEU A 59 -17.24 -8.21 -7.75
CA LEU A 59 -17.67 -8.84 -6.50
C LEU A 59 -17.98 -7.80 -5.41
N GLY A 60 -17.19 -6.72 -5.34
CA GLY A 60 -17.39 -5.64 -4.39
C GLY A 60 -18.72 -4.92 -4.61
N ILE A 61 -19.10 -4.71 -5.87
CA ILE A 61 -20.40 -4.15 -6.26
C ILE A 61 -21.54 -5.06 -5.82
N LEU A 62 -21.41 -6.37 -6.04
CA LEU A 62 -22.41 -7.34 -5.61
C LEU A 62 -22.58 -7.33 -4.09
N LEU A 63 -21.48 -7.38 -3.34
CA LEU A 63 -21.52 -7.31 -1.87
C LEU A 63 -22.17 -6.02 -1.38
N ASN A 64 -21.81 -4.88 -1.97
CA ASN A 64 -22.36 -3.58 -1.60
C ASN A 64 -23.86 -3.44 -1.88
N LYS A 65 -24.38 -4.16 -2.89
CA LYS A 65 -25.81 -4.24 -3.21
C LYS A 65 -26.57 -5.23 -2.33
N ILE A 66 -25.95 -6.36 -1.96
CA ILE A 66 -26.58 -7.41 -1.15
C ILE A 66 -26.66 -7.04 0.33
N ILE A 67 -25.62 -6.38 0.86
CA ILE A 67 -25.53 -6.01 2.27
C ILE A 67 -26.05 -4.57 2.45
N PRO A 68 -27.21 -4.36 3.10
CA PRO A 68 -27.88 -3.05 3.14
C PRO A 68 -27.36 -2.12 4.25
N PHE A 69 -26.42 -2.56 5.09
CA PHE A 69 -25.91 -1.81 6.24
C PHE A 69 -24.38 -1.78 6.26
N GLY A 70 -23.81 -0.92 7.11
CA GLY A 70 -22.38 -0.70 7.22
C GLY A 70 -21.83 0.20 6.10
N THR A 71 -20.59 0.65 6.27
CA THR A 71 -19.91 1.50 5.28
C THR A 71 -19.59 0.70 4.01
N VAL A 72 -19.36 1.41 2.90
CA VAL A 72 -18.91 0.78 1.64
C VAL A 72 -17.56 0.07 1.84
N ALA A 73 -16.65 0.67 2.60
CA ALA A 73 -15.34 0.09 2.89
C ALA A 73 -15.45 -1.20 3.70
N TRP A 74 -16.26 -1.20 4.78
CA TRP A 74 -16.49 -2.40 5.58
C TRP A 74 -17.11 -3.54 4.76
N LYS A 75 -18.12 -3.26 3.93
CA LYS A 75 -18.71 -4.28 3.03
C LYS A 75 -17.70 -4.82 2.04
N THR A 76 -16.83 -3.95 1.52
CA THR A 76 -15.75 -4.34 0.61
C THR A 76 -14.67 -5.16 1.33
N GLY A 77 -14.43 -4.91 2.62
CA GLY A 77 -13.49 -5.65 3.47
C GLY A 77 -13.76 -7.16 3.54
N PHE A 78 -14.99 -7.61 3.25
CA PHE A 78 -15.28 -9.04 3.11
C PHE A 78 -14.56 -9.72 1.94
N LEU A 79 -14.11 -8.96 0.93
CA LEU A 79 -13.22 -9.45 -0.14
C LEU A 79 -11.77 -9.63 0.33
N SER A 80 -11.48 -9.26 1.57
CA SER A 80 -10.18 -9.45 2.20
C SER A 80 -10.28 -10.50 3.29
N SER A 81 -11.20 -10.34 4.24
CA SER A 81 -11.34 -11.24 5.39
C SER A 81 -11.78 -12.65 4.99
N ILE A 82 -12.80 -12.81 4.13
CA ILE A 82 -13.28 -14.13 3.72
C ILE A 82 -12.23 -14.89 2.90
N PRO A 83 -11.60 -14.29 1.85
CA PRO A 83 -10.54 -14.99 1.13
C PRO A 83 -9.33 -15.31 2.00
N ALA A 84 -8.97 -14.46 2.97
CA ALA A 84 -7.88 -14.76 3.91
C ALA A 84 -8.21 -15.99 4.78
N ILE A 85 -9.44 -16.10 5.30
CA ILE A 85 -9.90 -17.29 6.05
C ILE A 85 -9.83 -18.54 5.14
N LEU A 86 -10.38 -18.45 3.93
CA LEU A 86 -10.36 -19.56 2.98
C LEU A 86 -8.93 -19.95 2.58
N THR A 87 -8.01 -18.98 2.49
CA THR A 87 -6.58 -19.22 2.25
C THR A 87 -5.99 -20.07 3.37
N VAL A 88 -6.21 -19.72 4.63
CA VAL A 88 -5.71 -20.47 5.80
C VAL A 88 -6.27 -21.89 5.84
N LEU A 89 -7.58 -22.05 5.58
CA LEU A 89 -8.24 -23.36 5.55
C LEU A 89 -7.74 -24.26 4.41
N LEU A 90 -7.59 -23.69 3.21
CA LEU A 90 -7.03 -24.43 2.07
C LEU A 90 -5.54 -24.72 2.24
N LEU A 91 -4.79 -23.82 2.85
CA LEU A 91 -3.38 -24.04 3.16
C LEU A 91 -3.23 -25.18 4.14
N TYR A 92 -4.07 -25.24 5.17
CA TYR A 92 -4.14 -26.38 6.08
C TYR A 92 -4.39 -27.71 5.34
N ASP A 93 -5.38 -27.78 4.42
CA ASP A 93 -5.62 -29.01 3.64
C ASP A 93 -4.47 -29.34 2.67
N LEU A 94 -3.86 -28.32 2.04
CA LEU A 94 -2.69 -28.48 1.17
C LEU A 94 -1.49 -29.03 1.95
N LEU A 95 -1.21 -28.49 3.13
CA LEU A 95 -0.12 -28.97 3.97
C LEU A 95 -0.36 -30.40 4.45
N ILE A 96 -1.60 -30.81 4.73
CA ILE A 96 -1.93 -32.22 5.03
C ILE A 96 -1.74 -33.09 3.80
N LEU A 97 -2.17 -32.62 2.62
CA LEU A 97 -1.99 -33.34 1.36
C LEU A 97 -0.52 -33.67 1.08
N LEU A 98 0.37 -32.73 1.42
CA LEU A 98 1.81 -32.82 1.18
C LEU A 98 2.57 -33.56 2.30
N SER A 99 2.33 -33.20 3.57
CA SER A 99 3.07 -33.70 4.73
C SER A 99 2.47 -34.98 5.33
N GLY A 100 1.15 -35.19 5.17
CA GLY A 100 0.41 -36.25 5.86
C GLY A 100 0.19 -36.00 7.36
N SER A 101 0.56 -34.83 7.90
CA SER A 101 0.48 -34.52 9.33
C SER A 101 -0.52 -33.40 9.61
N ILE A 102 -1.60 -33.73 10.33
CA ILE A 102 -2.64 -32.77 10.75
C ILE A 102 -2.04 -31.69 11.66
N ILE A 103 -1.29 -32.08 12.69
CA ILE A 103 -0.81 -31.13 13.71
C ILE A 103 0.23 -30.15 13.15
N VAL A 104 1.14 -30.63 12.30
CA VAL A 104 2.11 -29.78 11.61
C VAL A 104 1.41 -28.76 10.72
N SER A 105 0.38 -29.20 10.00
CA SER A 105 -0.39 -28.36 9.10
C SER A 105 -1.19 -27.32 9.87
N LEU A 106 -1.78 -27.69 11.01
CA LEU A 106 -2.54 -26.78 11.88
C LEU A 106 -1.64 -25.67 12.43
N ILE A 107 -0.48 -26.02 12.98
CA ILE A 107 0.48 -25.06 13.53
C ILE A 107 0.99 -24.13 12.43
N SER A 108 1.39 -24.68 11.28
CA SER A 108 1.97 -23.90 10.19
C SER A 108 0.94 -22.96 9.54
N ALA A 109 -0.30 -23.40 9.36
CA ALA A 109 -1.38 -22.55 8.88
C ALA A 109 -1.74 -21.45 9.88
N SER A 110 -1.68 -21.74 11.19
CA SER A 110 -1.88 -20.74 12.25
C SER A 110 -0.75 -19.70 12.27
N VAL A 111 0.50 -20.11 12.05
CA VAL A 111 1.63 -19.17 11.93
C VAL A 111 1.41 -18.27 10.72
N PHE A 112 1.06 -18.82 9.55
CA PHE A 112 0.75 -18.02 8.37
C PHE A 112 -0.39 -17.02 8.62
N ALA A 113 -1.44 -17.41 9.33
CA ALA A 113 -2.54 -16.51 9.69
C ALA A 113 -2.05 -15.31 10.52
N PHE A 114 -1.21 -15.52 11.54
CA PHE A 114 -0.84 -14.44 12.47
C PHE A 114 0.46 -13.70 12.12
N VAL A 115 1.05 -13.97 10.95
CA VAL A 115 2.14 -13.16 10.38
C VAL A 115 1.60 -11.79 9.97
N TYR A 116 2.37 -10.74 10.26
CA TYR A 116 1.88 -9.36 10.25
C TYR A 116 1.26 -8.92 8.90
N PRO A 117 1.93 -9.03 7.73
CA PRO A 117 1.31 -8.62 6.46
C PRO A 117 0.07 -9.44 6.10
N ILE A 118 0.07 -10.75 6.39
CA ILE A 118 -1.07 -11.62 6.07
C ILE A 118 -2.30 -11.20 6.88
N TRP A 119 -2.10 -10.90 8.17
CA TRP A 119 -3.17 -10.48 9.04
C TRP A 119 -3.65 -9.06 8.72
N LEU A 120 -2.73 -8.11 8.52
CA LEU A 120 -3.07 -6.74 8.17
C LEU A 120 -4.00 -6.68 6.95
N TYR A 121 -3.60 -7.33 5.85
CA TYR A 121 -4.38 -7.34 4.60
C TYR A 121 -5.58 -8.31 4.62
N ALA A 122 -5.80 -9.04 5.72
CA ALA A 122 -7.06 -9.74 5.95
C ALA A 122 -8.14 -8.82 6.53
N GLU A 123 -7.76 -7.73 7.20
CA GLU A 123 -8.70 -6.86 7.92
C GLU A 123 -8.99 -5.53 7.22
N VAL A 124 -8.23 -5.17 6.19
CA VAL A 124 -8.43 -3.94 5.40
C VAL A 124 -8.88 -4.26 3.98
N ALA A 125 -9.72 -3.40 3.39
CA ALA A 125 -10.31 -3.59 2.06
C ALA A 125 -9.27 -3.46 0.92
N GLU A 126 -8.54 -4.54 0.68
CA GLU A 126 -7.41 -4.62 -0.24
C GLU A 126 -7.42 -5.93 -1.05
N VAL A 127 -6.72 -5.91 -2.19
CA VAL A 127 -6.79 -6.97 -3.23
C VAL A 127 -5.94 -8.20 -2.92
N PHE A 128 -5.01 -8.12 -1.97
CA PHE A 128 -3.97 -9.12 -1.77
C PHE A 128 -4.50 -10.44 -1.19
N SER A 129 -5.45 -10.39 -0.26
CA SER A 129 -6.02 -11.59 0.36
C SER A 129 -6.74 -12.49 -0.64
N LEU A 130 -7.47 -11.91 -1.61
CA LEU A 130 -8.08 -12.67 -2.70
C LEU A 130 -7.03 -13.28 -3.64
N ASN A 131 -5.91 -12.59 -3.89
CA ASN A 131 -4.79 -13.15 -4.65
C ASN A 131 -4.12 -14.33 -3.92
N ASN A 132 -3.95 -14.24 -2.59
CA ASN A 132 -3.41 -15.34 -1.79
C ASN A 132 -4.31 -16.57 -1.84
N PHE A 133 -5.64 -16.37 -1.79
CA PHE A 133 -6.61 -17.45 -1.96
C PHE A 133 -6.43 -18.15 -3.30
N PHE A 134 -6.37 -17.39 -4.40
CA PHE A 134 -6.14 -17.98 -5.72
C PHE A 134 -4.81 -18.71 -5.81
N THR A 135 -3.76 -18.17 -5.20
CA THR A 135 -2.43 -18.79 -5.17
C THR A 135 -2.46 -20.15 -4.47
N VAL A 136 -3.02 -20.23 -3.26
CA VAL A 136 -3.17 -21.50 -2.54
C VAL A 136 -4.11 -22.45 -3.27
N PHE A 137 -5.23 -21.95 -3.81
CA PHE A 137 -6.23 -22.80 -4.43
C PHE A 137 -5.72 -23.44 -5.73
N LEU A 138 -4.98 -22.70 -6.56
CA LEU A 138 -4.33 -23.23 -7.75
C LEU A 138 -3.26 -24.28 -7.41
N LEU A 139 -2.41 -24.00 -6.42
CA LEU A 139 -1.44 -24.99 -5.93
C LEU A 139 -2.16 -26.24 -5.41
N TRP A 140 -3.22 -26.07 -4.62
CA TRP A 140 -4.04 -27.16 -4.12
C TRP A 140 -4.62 -28.02 -5.24
N LEU A 141 -5.25 -27.40 -6.25
CA LEU A 141 -5.81 -28.11 -7.40
C LEU A 141 -4.75 -28.91 -8.17
N ILE A 142 -3.58 -28.32 -8.43
CA ILE A 142 -2.53 -28.98 -9.21
C ILE A 142 -1.83 -30.09 -8.41
N PHE A 143 -1.61 -29.93 -7.10
CA PHE A 143 -1.11 -31.03 -6.26
C PHE A 143 -2.15 -32.15 -6.11
N ARG A 144 -3.45 -31.84 -6.02
CA ARG A 144 -4.52 -32.86 -6.05
C ARG A 144 -4.56 -33.58 -7.39
N PHE A 145 -4.44 -32.86 -8.50
CA PHE A 145 -4.29 -33.45 -9.83
C PHE A 145 -3.07 -34.38 -9.89
N SER A 146 -1.90 -33.93 -9.43
CA SER A 146 -0.68 -34.75 -9.46
C SER A 146 -0.80 -36.03 -8.62
N LYS A 147 -1.68 -36.04 -7.61
CA LYS A 147 -1.90 -37.23 -6.76
C LYS A 147 -3.00 -38.16 -7.28
N GLU A 148 -4.09 -37.60 -7.81
CA GLU A 148 -5.28 -38.37 -8.20
C GLU A 148 -5.43 -38.56 -9.71
N GLU A 149 -4.70 -37.79 -10.52
CA GLU A 149 -4.72 -37.78 -11.99
C GLU A 149 -6.12 -37.53 -12.61
N LYS A 150 -7.04 -36.96 -11.82
CA LYS A 150 -8.40 -36.62 -12.26
C LYS A 150 -8.43 -35.29 -13.00
N ARG A 151 -8.82 -35.34 -14.28
CA ARG A 151 -8.92 -34.19 -15.20
C ARG A 151 -9.76 -33.02 -14.67
N LYS A 152 -10.76 -33.28 -13.82
CA LYS A 152 -11.61 -32.22 -13.23
C LYS A 152 -10.78 -31.14 -12.52
N TYR A 153 -9.69 -31.50 -11.86
CA TYR A 153 -8.85 -30.55 -11.14
C TYR A 153 -8.10 -29.62 -12.10
N LEU A 154 -7.69 -30.12 -13.27
CA LEU A 154 -7.11 -29.29 -14.33
C LEU A 154 -8.12 -28.29 -14.89
N TYR A 155 -9.34 -28.74 -15.19
CA TYR A 155 -10.37 -27.86 -15.73
C TYR A 155 -10.78 -26.78 -14.73
N ILE A 156 -10.94 -27.11 -13.46
CA ILE A 156 -11.18 -26.12 -12.41
C ILE A 156 -9.98 -25.18 -12.30
N ALA A 157 -8.74 -25.70 -12.32
CA ALA A 157 -7.54 -24.85 -12.25
C ALA A 157 -7.44 -23.89 -13.44
N SER A 158 -7.79 -24.33 -14.66
CA SER A 158 -7.83 -23.48 -15.84
C SER A 158 -8.83 -22.34 -15.71
N PHE A 159 -10.05 -22.63 -15.27
CA PHE A 159 -11.06 -21.58 -15.04
C PHE A 159 -10.63 -20.60 -13.93
N VAL A 160 -10.12 -21.13 -12.82
CA VAL A 160 -9.62 -20.33 -11.68
C VAL A 160 -8.41 -19.47 -12.08
N LEU A 161 -7.55 -19.96 -12.97
CA LEU A 161 -6.43 -19.18 -13.50
C LEU A 161 -6.93 -17.98 -14.34
N GLY A 162 -7.99 -18.16 -15.13
CA GLY A 162 -8.63 -17.04 -15.83
C GLY A 162 -9.19 -16.00 -14.84
N LEU A 163 -9.92 -16.46 -13.82
CA LEU A 163 -10.46 -15.59 -12.77
C LEU A 163 -9.35 -14.82 -12.05
N SER A 164 -8.27 -15.49 -11.66
CA SER A 164 -7.16 -14.86 -10.95
C SER A 164 -6.41 -13.83 -11.82
N LEU A 165 -6.27 -14.07 -13.12
CA LEU A 165 -5.70 -13.11 -14.08
C LEU A 165 -6.59 -11.87 -14.28
N SER A 166 -7.91 -12.02 -14.12
CA SER A 166 -8.86 -10.89 -14.08
C SER A 166 -8.93 -10.18 -12.72
N HIS A 167 -8.20 -10.70 -11.72
CA HIS A 167 -8.08 -10.10 -10.39
C HIS A 167 -6.75 -9.38 -10.23
N HIS A 168 -5.63 -10.11 -10.29
CA HIS A 168 -4.30 -9.57 -9.97
C HIS A 168 -3.20 -10.25 -10.80
N HIS A 169 -2.42 -9.47 -11.55
CA HIS A 169 -1.45 -10.00 -12.53
C HIS A 169 -0.25 -10.73 -11.92
N ILE A 170 0.08 -10.48 -10.66
CA ILE A 170 1.17 -11.20 -9.97
C ILE A 170 0.98 -12.74 -9.99
N ILE A 171 -0.25 -13.22 -10.20
CA ILE A 171 -0.52 -14.65 -10.34
C ILE A 171 0.22 -15.30 -11.51
N VAL A 172 0.69 -14.52 -12.49
CA VAL A 172 1.52 -15.01 -13.61
C VAL A 172 2.81 -15.67 -13.11
N PHE A 173 3.36 -15.23 -11.97
CA PHE A 173 4.55 -15.85 -11.36
C PHE A 173 4.26 -17.23 -10.74
N LEU A 174 2.99 -17.66 -10.71
CA LEU A 174 2.62 -19.03 -10.40
C LEU A 174 2.68 -19.95 -11.63
N LEU A 175 2.77 -19.43 -12.86
CA LEU A 175 2.81 -20.28 -14.06
C LEU A 175 4.03 -21.22 -14.10
N PRO A 176 5.26 -20.80 -13.76
CA PRO A 176 6.42 -21.70 -13.77
C PRO A 176 6.27 -22.94 -12.85
N PRO A 177 5.88 -22.84 -11.57
CA PRO A 177 5.69 -24.04 -10.74
C PRO A 177 4.51 -24.91 -11.20
N LEU A 178 3.43 -24.32 -11.74
CA LEU A 178 2.32 -25.11 -12.31
C LEU A 178 2.77 -25.86 -13.56
N ALA A 179 3.51 -25.20 -14.46
CA ALA A 179 4.07 -25.81 -15.66
C ALA A 179 5.04 -26.95 -15.31
N PHE A 180 5.90 -26.76 -14.31
CA PHE A 180 6.77 -27.82 -13.79
C PHE A 180 5.95 -29.04 -13.32
N LEU A 181 4.91 -28.83 -12.51
CA LEU A 181 4.06 -29.91 -12.02
C LEU A 181 3.32 -30.63 -13.15
N LEU A 182 2.78 -29.89 -14.12
CA LEU A 182 2.14 -30.46 -15.31
C LEU A 182 3.13 -31.27 -16.16
N TYR A 183 4.36 -30.79 -16.30
CA TYR A 183 5.42 -31.50 -17.02
C TYR A 183 5.73 -32.87 -16.38
N THR A 184 5.74 -32.96 -15.03
CA THR A 184 5.90 -34.25 -14.35
C THR A 184 4.78 -35.25 -14.65
N ARG A 185 3.62 -34.76 -15.10
CA ARG A 185 2.43 -35.53 -15.49
C ARG A 185 2.14 -35.47 -16.99
N ARG A 186 3.10 -35.10 -17.83
CA ARG A 186 2.89 -34.90 -19.28
C ARG A 186 2.30 -36.10 -20.02
N LYS A 187 2.54 -37.33 -19.55
CA LYS A 187 2.08 -38.56 -20.20
C LYS A 187 0.55 -38.71 -20.22
N ILE A 188 -0.16 -38.05 -19.31
CA ILE A 188 -1.62 -38.11 -19.20
C ILE A 188 -2.31 -36.84 -19.76
N LEU A 189 -1.53 -35.92 -20.33
CA LEU A 189 -2.00 -34.70 -20.97
C LEU A 189 -2.11 -34.93 -22.49
N ASP A 190 -3.18 -34.42 -23.09
CA ASP A 190 -3.44 -34.49 -24.52
C ASP A 190 -3.88 -33.12 -25.07
N GLY A 191 -3.88 -32.94 -26.39
CA GLY A 191 -4.26 -31.66 -27.01
C GLY A 191 -5.70 -31.22 -26.70
N LYS A 192 -6.63 -32.16 -26.47
CA LYS A 192 -8.03 -31.83 -26.13
C LYS A 192 -8.12 -31.22 -24.72
N ILE A 193 -7.29 -31.69 -23.78
CA ILE A 193 -7.19 -31.10 -22.44
C ILE A 193 -6.70 -29.66 -22.53
N PHE A 194 -5.68 -29.37 -23.36
CA PHE A 194 -5.18 -28.00 -23.53
C PHE A 194 -6.22 -27.07 -24.15
N ILE A 195 -6.95 -27.51 -25.19
CA ILE A 195 -8.03 -26.71 -25.80
C ILE A 195 -9.12 -26.41 -24.78
N LYS A 196 -9.62 -27.43 -24.05
CA LYS A 196 -10.63 -27.23 -23.01
C LYS A 196 -10.13 -26.32 -21.89
N GLY A 197 -8.88 -26.50 -21.47
CA GLY A 197 -8.23 -25.63 -20.49
C GLY A 197 -8.19 -24.19 -20.97
N PHE A 198 -7.76 -23.93 -22.20
CA PHE A 198 -7.74 -22.59 -22.79
C PHE A 198 -9.13 -21.95 -22.82
N LEU A 199 -10.16 -22.67 -23.27
CA LEU A 199 -11.54 -22.17 -23.26
C LEU A 199 -12.02 -21.81 -21.84
N LEU A 200 -11.64 -22.61 -20.84
CA LEU A 200 -11.97 -22.32 -19.44
C LEU A 200 -11.21 -21.13 -18.89
N VAL A 201 -9.94 -20.91 -19.28
CA VAL A 201 -9.21 -19.68 -18.94
C VAL A 201 -9.92 -18.48 -19.55
N MET A 202 -10.32 -18.54 -20.82
CA MET A 202 -11.08 -17.46 -21.48
C MET A 202 -12.40 -17.19 -20.78
N LEU A 203 -13.13 -18.24 -20.36
CA LEU A 203 -14.34 -18.09 -19.56
C LEU A 203 -14.06 -17.43 -18.20
N GLY A 204 -12.94 -17.78 -17.56
CA GLY A 204 -12.50 -17.15 -16.32
C GLY A 204 -12.11 -15.68 -16.47
N LEU A 205 -11.74 -15.23 -17.68
CA LEU A 205 -11.47 -13.81 -17.97
C LEU A 205 -12.74 -12.98 -18.21
N SER A 206 -13.92 -13.59 -18.17
CA SER A 206 -15.21 -12.89 -18.34
C SER A 206 -15.45 -11.68 -17.41
N PRO A 207 -14.85 -11.54 -16.21
CA PRO A 207 -14.97 -10.31 -15.43
C PRO A 207 -14.47 -9.05 -16.15
N TYR A 208 -13.59 -9.15 -17.15
CA TYR A 208 -13.22 -7.99 -17.98
C TYR A 208 -14.40 -7.42 -18.78
N ILE A 209 -15.47 -8.17 -19.01
CA ILE A 209 -16.71 -7.66 -19.61
C ILE A 209 -17.29 -6.53 -18.75
N TYR A 210 -17.17 -6.62 -17.42
CA TYR A 210 -17.64 -5.57 -16.52
C TYR A 210 -16.93 -4.24 -16.78
N THR A 211 -15.61 -4.22 -17.04
CA THR A 211 -14.90 -2.95 -17.30
C THR A 211 -15.37 -2.30 -18.59
N LEU A 212 -15.71 -3.09 -19.61
CA LEU A 212 -16.31 -2.58 -20.85
C LEU A 212 -17.70 -1.96 -20.59
N ILE A 213 -18.55 -2.63 -19.81
CA ILE A 213 -19.89 -2.13 -19.44
C ILE A 213 -19.78 -0.87 -18.58
N ALA A 214 -18.90 -0.85 -17.58
CA ALA A 214 -18.67 0.31 -16.73
C ALA A 214 -18.17 1.49 -17.57
N SER A 215 -17.20 1.26 -18.46
CA SER A 215 -16.65 2.29 -19.36
C SER A 215 -17.71 2.93 -20.27
N LEU A 216 -18.67 2.15 -20.79
CA LEU A 216 -19.83 2.66 -21.56
C LEU A 216 -20.68 3.66 -20.76
N ASN A 217 -20.85 3.43 -19.46
CA ASN A 217 -21.63 4.32 -18.59
C ASN A 217 -20.87 5.58 -18.17
N ASN A 218 -19.57 5.67 -18.48
CA ASN A 218 -18.67 6.77 -18.11
C ASN A 218 -18.84 7.22 -16.63
N PRO A 219 -18.62 6.32 -15.64
CA PRO A 219 -18.74 6.60 -14.21
C PRO A 219 -17.68 7.60 -13.77
N PRO A 220 -17.84 8.29 -12.63
CA PRO A 220 -16.92 9.36 -12.25
C PRO A 220 -15.53 8.82 -11.85
N VAL A 221 -15.45 7.59 -11.33
CA VAL A 221 -14.19 6.84 -11.17
C VAL A 221 -14.02 5.92 -12.36
N ASN A 222 -13.26 6.38 -13.35
CA ASN A 222 -12.92 5.62 -14.55
C ASN A 222 -11.46 5.88 -14.92
N TRP A 223 -10.62 4.84 -14.89
CA TRP A 223 -9.22 4.91 -15.32
C TRP A 223 -8.98 4.35 -16.72
N GLN A 224 -9.95 3.63 -17.30
CA GLN A 224 -9.88 3.10 -18.66
C GLN A 224 -10.14 4.21 -19.70
N GLY A 225 -11.09 5.10 -19.41
CA GLY A 225 -11.63 6.04 -20.40
C GLY A 225 -12.75 5.40 -21.23
N PRO A 226 -12.95 5.78 -22.50
CA PRO A 226 -14.01 5.25 -23.35
C PRO A 226 -13.78 3.77 -23.70
N PRO A 227 -14.83 3.03 -24.09
CA PRO A 227 -14.76 1.59 -24.33
C PRO A 227 -14.19 1.29 -25.72
N THR A 228 -12.94 1.68 -25.95
CA THR A 228 -12.19 1.36 -27.17
C THR A 228 -11.28 0.16 -26.94
N LEU A 229 -10.94 -0.57 -28.02
CA LEU A 229 -9.98 -1.68 -27.93
C LEU A 229 -8.62 -1.20 -27.40
N THR A 230 -8.16 -0.03 -27.82
CA THR A 230 -6.90 0.57 -27.34
C THR A 230 -6.94 0.84 -25.84
N ALA A 231 -8.01 1.46 -25.33
CA ALA A 231 -8.17 1.74 -23.91
C ALA A 231 -8.24 0.45 -23.08
N PHE A 232 -8.96 -0.56 -23.59
CA PHE A 232 -9.02 -1.88 -22.96
C PHE A 232 -7.64 -2.54 -22.89
N ILE A 233 -6.88 -2.55 -23.99
CA ILE A 233 -5.51 -3.09 -24.01
C ILE A 233 -4.63 -2.32 -23.04
N GLN A 234 -4.67 -0.99 -23.03
CA GLN A 234 -3.88 -0.15 -22.12
C GLN A 234 -4.19 -0.42 -20.64
N LEU A 235 -5.46 -0.65 -20.30
CA LEU A 235 -5.87 -1.05 -18.96
C LEU A 235 -5.27 -2.41 -18.60
N VAL A 236 -5.47 -3.41 -19.46
CA VAL A 236 -5.00 -4.80 -19.24
C VAL A 236 -3.49 -4.90 -19.19
N THR A 237 -2.74 -4.15 -20.01
CA THR A 237 -1.27 -4.18 -20.02
C THR A 237 -0.65 -3.23 -19.01
N ARG A 238 -1.47 -2.45 -18.29
CA ARG A 238 -1.02 -1.39 -17.39
C ARG A 238 -0.10 -0.38 -18.09
N ALA A 239 -0.40 -0.07 -19.36
CA ALA A 239 0.46 0.76 -20.20
C ALA A 239 0.77 2.15 -19.59
N GLY A 240 -0.17 2.71 -18.83
CA GLY A 240 -0.01 3.99 -18.14
C GLY A 240 1.13 4.04 -17.11
N TYR A 241 1.63 2.89 -16.66
CA TYR A 241 2.78 2.81 -15.75
C TYR A 241 4.11 2.51 -16.45
N GLY A 242 4.11 2.21 -17.75
CA GLY A 242 5.29 1.80 -18.51
C GLY A 242 5.21 0.43 -19.19
N THR A 243 4.02 -0.19 -19.27
CA THR A 243 3.75 -1.54 -19.81
C THR A 243 4.57 -2.65 -19.12
N PHE A 244 3.89 -3.54 -18.41
CA PHE A 244 4.50 -4.59 -17.59
C PHE A 244 5.43 -4.10 -16.45
N THR A 245 5.59 -2.81 -16.21
CA THR A 245 6.32 -2.28 -15.06
C THR A 245 5.46 -2.32 -13.78
N ALA A 246 6.10 -2.39 -12.61
CA ALA A 246 5.40 -2.30 -11.33
C ALA A 246 4.83 -0.89 -11.10
N GLY A 247 5.55 0.14 -11.54
CA GLY A 247 5.16 1.55 -11.50
C GLY A 247 6.11 2.42 -12.32
N SER A 248 5.93 3.74 -12.27
CA SER A 248 6.81 4.71 -12.94
C SER A 248 8.15 4.95 -12.22
N PHE A 249 8.35 4.35 -11.06
CA PHE A 249 9.46 4.55 -10.13
C PHE A 249 10.55 3.45 -10.22
N VAL A 250 10.54 2.63 -11.27
CA VAL A 250 11.44 1.47 -11.40
C VAL A 250 12.90 1.91 -11.50
N VAL A 251 13.74 1.42 -10.59
CA VAL A 251 15.20 1.66 -10.66
C VAL A 251 15.80 0.80 -11.75
N HIS A 252 16.60 1.38 -12.65
CA HIS A 252 17.18 0.65 -13.79
C HIS A 252 18.51 -0.05 -13.48
N GLN A 253 19.22 0.36 -12.43
CA GLN A 253 20.52 -0.20 -12.07
C GLN A 253 20.39 -1.58 -11.39
N PRO A 254 20.91 -2.67 -11.97
CA PRO A 254 20.70 -4.04 -11.45
C PRO A 254 21.16 -4.25 -10.01
N LEU A 255 22.25 -3.58 -9.59
CA LEU A 255 22.77 -3.69 -8.23
C LEU A 255 21.79 -3.14 -7.19
N LEU A 256 21.12 -2.02 -7.49
CA LEU A 256 20.11 -1.45 -6.61
C LEU A 256 18.85 -2.30 -6.55
N ARG A 257 18.50 -3.03 -7.63
CA ARG A 257 17.38 -3.98 -7.63
C ARG A 257 17.59 -5.16 -6.68
N LEU A 258 18.84 -5.50 -6.35
CA LEU A 258 19.14 -6.53 -5.35
C LEU A 258 18.78 -6.08 -3.92
N LEU A 259 18.65 -4.77 -3.68
CA LEU A 259 18.23 -4.26 -2.37
C LEU A 259 16.83 -4.77 -2.00
N ASP A 260 15.90 -4.88 -2.94
CA ASP A 260 14.58 -5.49 -2.71
C ASP A 260 14.67 -6.95 -2.26
N VAL A 261 15.61 -7.70 -2.84
CA VAL A 261 15.85 -9.10 -2.46
C VAL A 261 16.44 -9.19 -1.05
N PHE A 262 17.34 -8.27 -0.69
CA PHE A 262 17.88 -8.19 0.67
C PHE A 262 16.85 -7.68 1.69
N ALA A 263 16.03 -6.70 1.31
CA ALA A 263 14.93 -6.20 2.12
C ALA A 263 13.91 -7.30 2.39
N PHE A 264 13.63 -8.18 1.41
CA PHE A 264 12.79 -9.35 1.64
C PHE A 264 13.33 -10.23 2.78
N ALA A 265 14.65 -10.43 2.88
CA ALA A 265 15.24 -11.20 3.97
C ALA A 265 15.04 -10.53 5.34
N ASP A 266 15.14 -9.20 5.41
CA ASP A 266 14.85 -8.42 6.62
C ASP A 266 13.37 -8.53 7.03
N PHE A 267 12.45 -8.41 6.07
CA PHE A 267 11.01 -8.62 6.31
C PHE A 267 10.74 -10.04 6.83
N VAL A 268 11.32 -11.07 6.19
CA VAL A 268 11.19 -12.47 6.68
C VAL A 268 11.68 -12.61 8.11
N TYR A 269 12.82 -12.00 8.46
CA TYR A 269 13.33 -12.03 9.82
C TYR A 269 12.42 -11.29 10.81
N LYS A 270 11.89 -10.12 10.45
CA LYS A 270 10.97 -9.36 11.31
C LYS A 270 9.66 -10.10 11.57
N ASP A 271 9.11 -10.75 10.55
CA ASP A 271 7.78 -11.34 10.59
C ASP A 271 7.76 -12.78 11.10
N PHE A 272 8.75 -13.59 10.73
CA PHE A 272 8.85 -14.99 11.17
C PHE A 272 9.89 -15.22 12.28
N ARG A 273 10.70 -14.21 12.60
CA ARG A 273 11.78 -14.32 13.60
C ARG A 273 12.78 -15.43 13.24
N ILE A 274 13.78 -15.59 14.10
CA ILE A 274 14.84 -16.59 13.88
C ILE A 274 14.29 -18.03 13.83
N LEU A 275 13.22 -18.32 14.58
CA LEU A 275 12.62 -19.65 14.60
C LEU A 275 12.04 -20.03 13.24
N GLY A 276 11.33 -19.13 12.57
CA GLY A 276 10.81 -19.39 11.23
C GLY A 276 11.93 -19.62 10.21
N VAL A 277 13.00 -18.83 10.25
CA VAL A 277 14.17 -19.00 9.37
C VAL A 277 14.78 -20.39 9.52
N ILE A 278 14.99 -20.85 10.76
CA ILE A 278 15.51 -22.20 11.03
C ILE A 278 14.57 -23.26 10.45
N LEU A 279 13.26 -23.12 10.66
CA LEU A 279 12.27 -24.07 10.13
C LEU A 279 12.23 -24.08 8.60
N PHE A 280 12.39 -22.94 7.93
CA PHE A 280 12.47 -22.88 6.47
C PHE A 280 13.67 -23.69 5.94
N LEU A 281 14.86 -23.46 6.49
CA LEU A 281 16.08 -24.14 6.07
C LEU A 281 16.00 -25.65 6.30
N LEU A 282 15.52 -26.07 7.47
CA LEU A 282 15.30 -27.49 7.77
C LEU A 282 14.26 -28.12 6.84
N GLY A 283 13.21 -27.38 6.52
CA GLY A 283 12.17 -27.79 5.58
C GLY A 283 12.67 -27.98 4.16
N MET A 284 13.50 -27.05 3.67
CA MET A 284 14.16 -27.16 2.36
C MET A 284 15.03 -28.42 2.29
N VAL A 285 15.88 -28.65 3.30
CA VAL A 285 16.73 -29.85 3.38
C VAL A 285 15.88 -31.13 3.42
N TYR A 286 14.82 -31.15 4.22
CA TYR A 286 13.93 -32.31 4.31
C TYR A 286 13.24 -32.61 2.98
N LEU A 287 12.66 -31.59 2.33
CA LEU A 287 11.97 -31.74 1.05
C LEU A 287 12.92 -32.19 -0.06
N PHE A 288 14.12 -31.61 -0.13
CA PHE A 288 15.14 -32.00 -1.12
C PHE A 288 15.51 -33.48 -1.01
N ARG A 289 15.66 -33.99 0.22
CA ARG A 289 16.03 -35.38 0.48
C ARG A 289 14.89 -36.36 0.27
N ASN A 290 13.65 -36.00 0.64
CA ASN A 290 12.54 -36.96 0.78
C ASN A 290 11.39 -36.76 -0.23
N LYS A 291 11.22 -35.57 -0.80
CA LYS A 291 10.05 -35.17 -1.60
C LYS A 291 10.46 -34.25 -2.76
N LYS A 292 11.37 -34.72 -3.63
CA LYS A 292 11.97 -33.94 -4.73
C LYS A 292 10.96 -33.18 -5.61
N THR A 293 9.86 -33.79 -6.03
CA THR A 293 8.84 -33.10 -6.85
C THR A 293 8.22 -31.91 -6.12
N VAL A 294 7.94 -32.04 -4.82
CA VAL A 294 7.42 -30.95 -4.00
C VAL A 294 8.50 -29.88 -3.82
N PHE A 295 9.74 -30.29 -3.51
CA PHE A 295 10.88 -29.36 -3.41
C PHE A 295 11.01 -28.50 -4.67
N TYR A 296 11.16 -29.11 -5.85
CA TYR A 296 11.37 -28.35 -7.08
C TYR A 296 10.18 -27.46 -7.44
N ALA A 297 8.95 -27.93 -7.26
CA ALA A 297 7.77 -27.11 -7.52
C ALA A 297 7.73 -25.86 -6.60
N VAL A 298 7.98 -26.05 -5.30
CA VAL A 298 7.98 -24.96 -4.31
C VAL A 298 9.17 -24.01 -4.55
N THR A 299 10.36 -24.53 -4.86
CA THR A 299 11.56 -23.73 -5.17
C THR A 299 11.39 -22.91 -6.46
N VAL A 300 10.83 -23.49 -7.52
CA VAL A 300 10.56 -22.77 -8.77
C VAL A 300 9.56 -21.63 -8.52
N GLY A 301 8.52 -21.88 -7.73
CA GLY A 301 7.60 -20.82 -7.32
C GLY A 301 8.29 -19.73 -6.52
N PHE A 302 9.12 -20.10 -5.54
CA PHE A 302 9.88 -19.15 -4.72
C PHE A 302 10.77 -18.25 -5.58
N ILE A 303 11.56 -18.84 -6.47
CA ILE A 303 12.45 -18.10 -7.38
C ILE A 303 11.63 -17.21 -8.31
N SER A 304 10.47 -17.67 -8.81
CA SER A 304 9.64 -16.89 -9.72
C SER A 304 9.07 -15.64 -9.05
N TYR A 305 8.57 -15.74 -7.81
CA TYR A 305 8.09 -14.57 -7.07
C TYR A 305 9.24 -13.70 -6.53
N LEU A 306 10.39 -14.28 -6.21
CA LEU A 306 11.57 -13.51 -5.80
C LEU A 306 12.11 -12.68 -6.97
N PHE A 307 12.08 -13.24 -8.18
CA PHE A 307 12.38 -12.51 -9.40
C PHE A 307 11.42 -11.35 -9.64
N PHE A 308 10.14 -11.47 -9.26
CA PHE A 308 9.21 -10.35 -9.32
C PHE A 308 9.68 -9.18 -8.44
N LEU A 309 10.15 -9.42 -7.21
CA LEU A 309 10.66 -8.34 -6.35
C LEU A 309 11.87 -7.65 -6.99
N PHE A 310 12.82 -8.41 -7.49
CA PHE A 310 13.95 -7.88 -8.26
C PHE A 310 13.49 -7.07 -9.50
N TYR A 311 12.48 -7.56 -10.21
CA TYR A 311 11.95 -6.92 -11.41
C TYR A 311 11.18 -5.63 -11.10
N ALA A 312 10.39 -5.62 -10.02
CA ALA A 312 9.57 -4.51 -9.59
C ALA A 312 10.41 -3.35 -9.05
N SER A 313 11.48 -3.65 -8.30
CA SER A 313 12.52 -2.70 -7.88
C SER A 313 11.95 -1.44 -7.20
N PHE A 314 11.29 -1.63 -6.08
CA PHE A 314 10.68 -0.56 -5.30
C PHE A 314 11.75 0.35 -4.64
N PRO A 315 11.65 1.68 -4.74
CA PRO A 315 12.53 2.59 -3.99
C PRO A 315 12.16 2.59 -2.50
N LEU A 316 12.88 1.81 -1.70
CA LEU A 316 12.58 1.58 -0.28
C LEU A 316 13.02 2.72 0.68
N LEU A 317 13.00 3.97 0.20
CA LEU A 317 13.46 5.15 0.96
C LEU A 317 12.37 5.74 1.86
N GLU A 318 11.11 5.48 1.55
CA GLU A 318 9.96 6.06 2.25
C GLU A 318 9.00 4.98 2.77
N ASN A 319 8.30 5.27 3.86
CA ASN A 319 7.34 4.36 4.47
C ASN A 319 6.24 3.91 3.49
N PHE A 320 5.74 4.81 2.63
CA PHE A 320 4.73 4.44 1.63
C PHE A 320 5.25 3.37 0.66
N MET A 321 6.50 3.50 0.20
CA MET A 321 7.11 2.52 -0.71
C MET A 321 7.48 1.22 0.00
N LEU A 322 7.94 1.27 1.25
CA LEU A 322 8.09 0.08 2.10
C LEU A 322 6.76 -0.64 2.31
N GLY A 323 5.67 0.10 2.55
CA GLY A 323 4.32 -0.45 2.67
C GLY A 323 3.81 -1.03 1.36
N THR A 324 4.20 -0.45 0.23
CA THR A 324 3.91 -1.01 -1.09
C THR A 324 4.64 -2.34 -1.26
N PHE A 325 5.93 -2.40 -0.95
CA PHE A 325 6.74 -3.63 -0.97
C PHE A 325 6.17 -4.73 -0.06
N GLU A 326 5.74 -4.38 1.16
CA GLU A 326 5.12 -5.29 2.14
C GLU A 326 3.93 -6.06 1.57
N ARG A 327 3.13 -5.43 0.70
CA ARG A 327 1.98 -6.09 0.06
C ARG A 327 2.41 -7.25 -0.83
N PHE A 328 3.57 -7.13 -1.48
CA PHE A 328 4.05 -8.05 -2.49
C PHE A 328 4.87 -9.23 -1.94
N VAL A 329 5.24 -9.24 -0.66
CA VAL A 329 5.96 -10.37 -0.05
C VAL A 329 5.04 -11.55 0.30
N GLN A 330 3.71 -11.35 0.33
CA GLN A 330 2.75 -12.34 0.82
C GLN A 330 2.76 -13.69 0.05
N PRO A 331 2.87 -13.74 -1.30
CA PRO A 331 2.99 -15.01 -2.01
C PRO A 331 4.27 -15.78 -1.66
N LEU A 332 5.37 -15.07 -1.38
CA LEU A 332 6.60 -15.70 -0.89
C LEU A 332 6.41 -16.28 0.51
N TYR A 333 5.65 -15.60 1.38
CA TYR A 333 5.35 -16.09 2.75
C TYR A 333 4.51 -17.36 2.75
N LEU A 334 3.57 -17.48 1.81
CA LEU A 334 2.82 -18.70 1.57
C LEU A 334 3.76 -19.86 1.19
N ILE A 335 4.70 -19.60 0.29
CA ILE A 335 5.69 -20.59 -0.15
C ILE A 335 6.63 -20.99 1.00
N LEU A 336 7.14 -20.01 1.75
CA LEU A 336 7.95 -20.23 2.95
C LEU A 336 7.21 -21.07 4.01
N THR A 337 5.89 -20.90 4.13
CA THR A 337 5.07 -21.70 5.04
C THR A 337 5.08 -23.19 4.68
N ILE A 338 5.17 -23.54 3.39
CA ILE A 338 5.33 -24.93 2.97
C ILE A 338 6.68 -25.48 3.48
N TYR A 339 7.78 -24.74 3.33
CA TYR A 339 9.06 -25.14 3.91
C TYR A 339 8.97 -25.28 5.43
N MET A 340 8.43 -24.29 6.12
CA MET A 340 8.28 -24.32 7.58
C MET A 340 7.53 -25.56 8.07
N ALA A 341 6.44 -25.94 7.40
CA ALA A 341 5.70 -27.14 7.75
C ALA A 341 6.59 -28.38 7.69
N PHE A 342 7.42 -28.53 6.66
CA PHE A 342 8.35 -29.65 6.57
C PHE A 342 9.53 -29.55 7.53
N GLY A 343 9.96 -28.34 7.91
CA GLY A 343 10.96 -28.13 8.97
C GLY A 343 10.43 -28.55 10.34
N LEU A 344 9.20 -28.16 10.66
CA LEU A 344 8.51 -28.57 11.88
C LEU A 344 8.29 -30.09 11.88
N TYR A 345 7.86 -30.65 10.76
CA TYR A 345 7.73 -32.11 10.59
C TYR A 345 9.04 -32.83 10.85
N PHE A 346 10.16 -32.32 10.31
CA PHE A 346 11.48 -32.90 10.52
C PHE A 346 11.92 -32.86 11.99
N ILE A 347 11.75 -31.72 12.66
CA ILE A 347 12.07 -31.59 14.10
C ILE A 347 11.23 -32.56 14.93
N LEU A 348 9.92 -32.62 14.68
CA LEU A 348 9.02 -33.51 15.43
C LEU A 348 9.38 -34.98 15.21
N GLN A 349 9.79 -35.38 13.99
CA GLN A 349 10.30 -36.73 13.75
C GLN A 349 11.59 -37.01 14.53
N MET A 350 12.51 -36.06 14.56
CA MET A 350 13.80 -36.21 15.26
C MET A 350 13.59 -36.34 16.76
N LEU A 351 12.78 -35.45 17.34
CA LEU A 351 12.45 -35.47 18.76
C LEU A 351 11.65 -36.74 19.13
N ALA A 352 10.69 -37.18 18.31
CA ALA A 352 9.97 -38.43 18.55
C ALA A 352 10.92 -39.64 18.64
N LYS A 353 11.96 -39.69 17.80
CA LYS A 353 13.00 -40.73 17.88
C LYS A 353 13.80 -40.61 19.18
N CYS A 354 14.29 -39.42 19.54
CA CYS A 354 15.02 -39.19 20.79
C CYS A 354 14.20 -39.57 22.03
N PHE A 355 12.92 -39.20 22.07
CA PHE A 355 12.05 -39.52 23.21
C PHE A 355 11.60 -40.97 23.25
N SER A 356 11.45 -41.67 22.11
CA SER A 356 11.19 -43.12 22.10
C SER A 356 12.32 -43.94 22.74
N PHE A 357 13.55 -43.42 22.71
CA PHE A 357 14.70 -44.02 23.40
C PHE A 357 14.59 -43.84 24.93
N LEU A 358 14.06 -42.70 25.39
CA LEU A 358 13.88 -42.36 26.81
C LEU A 358 12.59 -42.95 27.43
N GLN A 359 11.57 -43.26 26.61
CA GLN A 359 10.24 -43.68 27.05
C GLN A 359 10.09 -45.15 27.45
N LYS A 360 11.16 -45.95 27.50
CA LYS A 360 11.08 -47.35 27.96
C LYS A 360 10.50 -47.52 29.38
N SER A 361 10.33 -46.44 30.16
CA SER A 361 9.97 -46.47 31.59
C SER A 361 8.76 -45.61 32.03
N SER A 362 7.98 -44.95 31.15
CA SER A 362 6.87 -44.08 31.59
C SER A 362 5.53 -44.33 30.87
N LYS A 363 4.42 -44.24 31.61
CA LYS A 363 3.04 -44.42 31.10
C LYS A 363 2.52 -43.23 30.28
N ILE A 364 3.25 -42.11 30.23
CA ILE A 364 2.85 -40.90 29.49
C ILE A 364 3.57 -40.89 28.15
N LYS A 365 2.80 -40.90 27.04
CA LYS A 365 3.36 -40.71 25.69
C LYS A 365 3.74 -39.23 25.49
N THR A 366 4.82 -38.74 26.11
CA THR A 366 5.39 -37.38 25.92
C THR A 366 5.53 -36.96 24.45
N ALA A 367 5.73 -37.90 23.52
CA ALA A 367 5.71 -37.66 22.08
C ALA A 367 4.38 -37.06 21.54
N ALA A 368 3.25 -37.28 22.23
CA ALA A 368 1.95 -36.72 21.85
C ALA A 368 1.77 -35.25 22.26
N ILE A 369 2.50 -34.78 23.28
CA ILE A 369 2.43 -33.41 23.80
C ILE A 369 3.39 -32.49 23.05
N LEU A 370 4.51 -33.03 22.57
CA LEU A 370 5.59 -32.28 21.94
C LEU A 370 5.17 -31.35 20.79
N PRO A 371 4.26 -31.72 19.86
CA PRO A 371 3.80 -30.79 18.83
C PRO A 371 3.08 -29.56 19.40
N PHE A 372 2.39 -29.69 20.54
CA PHE A 372 1.63 -28.59 21.14
C PHE A 372 2.53 -27.50 21.72
N ILE A 373 3.78 -27.81 22.06
CA ILE A 373 4.77 -26.79 22.46
C ILE A 373 4.96 -25.76 21.34
N PHE A 374 4.90 -26.19 20.07
CA PHE A 374 5.03 -25.30 18.92
C PHE A 374 3.81 -24.40 18.68
N LEU A 375 2.70 -24.55 19.43
CA LEU A 375 1.62 -23.57 19.44
C LEU A 375 2.05 -22.24 20.06
N ILE A 376 3.12 -22.22 20.86
CA ILE A 376 3.70 -20.97 21.38
C ILE A 376 4.09 -20.00 20.26
N TYR A 377 4.44 -20.53 19.09
CA TYR A 377 4.91 -19.70 17.98
C TYR A 377 3.77 -18.88 17.33
N PRO A 378 2.66 -19.47 16.84
CA PRO A 378 1.53 -18.68 16.36
C PRO A 378 0.87 -17.84 17.47
N ILE A 379 0.85 -18.31 18.72
CA ILE A 379 0.36 -17.51 19.87
C ILE A 379 1.26 -16.29 20.09
N GLY A 380 2.59 -16.46 20.03
CA GLY A 380 3.55 -15.37 20.15
C GLY A 380 3.36 -14.32 19.05
N LEU A 381 3.25 -14.75 17.79
CA LEU A 381 2.95 -13.85 16.67
C LEU A 381 1.62 -13.12 16.86
N PHE A 382 0.57 -13.84 17.30
CA PHE A 382 -0.71 -13.23 17.64
C PHE A 382 -0.53 -12.13 18.68
N THR A 383 0.11 -12.42 19.81
CA THR A 383 0.30 -11.44 20.90
C THR A 383 1.11 -10.22 20.48
N LEU A 384 2.10 -10.38 19.59
CA LEU A 384 2.94 -9.30 19.11
C LEU A 384 2.22 -8.39 18.10
N ASN A 385 1.34 -8.97 17.27
CA ASN A 385 0.72 -8.28 16.14
C ASN A 385 -0.69 -7.78 16.47
N PHE A 386 -1.42 -8.43 17.38
CA PHE A 386 -2.79 -8.06 17.76
C PHE A 386 -2.96 -6.56 18.05
N PRO A 387 -2.20 -5.91 18.96
CA PRO A 387 -2.45 -4.51 19.29
C PRO A 387 -2.17 -3.55 18.11
N LYS A 388 -1.31 -3.94 17.15
CA LYS A 388 -0.99 -3.15 15.95
C LYS A 388 -2.08 -3.20 14.89
N ILE A 389 -2.89 -4.26 14.92
CA ILE A 389 -3.87 -4.57 13.89
C ILE A 389 -5.28 -4.29 14.40
N SER A 390 -5.63 -4.74 15.61
CA SER A 390 -6.98 -4.58 16.16
C SER A 390 -7.40 -3.12 16.35
N ILE A 391 -6.44 -2.20 16.49
CA ILE A 391 -6.70 -0.76 16.56
C ILE A 391 -7.26 -0.20 15.24
N LEU A 392 -6.95 -0.83 14.11
CA LEU A 392 -7.37 -0.38 12.78
C LEU A 392 -8.87 -0.50 12.56
N LYS A 393 -9.57 -1.35 13.33
CA LYS A 393 -11.02 -1.53 13.25
C LYS A 393 -11.77 -0.20 13.23
N LYS A 394 -11.35 0.72 14.10
CA LYS A 394 -11.97 2.04 14.31
C LYS A 394 -10.99 3.18 14.05
N ASP A 395 -10.00 2.95 13.20
CA ASP A 395 -9.07 4.00 12.81
C ASP A 395 -9.59 4.73 11.57
N PHE A 396 -10.07 5.96 11.77
CA PHE A 396 -10.61 6.80 10.71
C PHE A 396 -9.59 7.78 10.13
N THR A 397 -8.29 7.63 10.42
CA THR A 397 -7.26 8.60 10.04
C THR A 397 -7.22 8.88 8.54
N ALA A 398 -7.31 7.84 7.69
CA ALA A 398 -7.33 8.03 6.23
C ALA A 398 -8.60 8.75 5.74
N GLU A 399 -9.76 8.44 6.31
CA GLU A 399 -11.02 9.09 5.99
C GLU A 399 -11.06 10.55 6.48
N ASN A 400 -10.54 10.81 7.68
CA ASN A 400 -10.43 12.16 8.25
C ASN A 400 -9.58 13.06 7.37
N LEU A 401 -8.47 12.56 6.79
CA LEU A 401 -7.72 13.32 5.78
C LEU A 401 -8.61 13.75 4.61
N GLY A 402 -9.42 12.84 4.05
CA GLY A 402 -10.34 13.16 2.96
C GLY A 402 -11.40 14.19 3.36
N ARG A 403 -11.95 14.08 4.57
CA ARG A 403 -12.92 15.05 5.13
C ARG A 403 -12.29 16.42 5.34
N ASP A 404 -11.10 16.48 5.90
CA ASP A 404 -10.40 17.74 6.20
C ASP A 404 -9.97 18.46 4.91
N ILE A 405 -9.57 17.72 3.87
CA ILE A 405 -9.37 18.27 2.52
C ILE A 405 -10.66 18.89 1.97
N LEU A 406 -11.80 18.19 2.05
CA LEU A 406 -13.07 18.70 1.52
C LEU A 406 -13.62 19.87 2.35
N ASN A 407 -13.43 19.86 3.67
CA ASN A 407 -13.82 20.94 4.58
C ASN A 407 -12.95 22.20 4.41
N SER A 408 -11.75 22.08 3.82
CA SER A 408 -10.89 23.21 3.49
C SER A 408 -11.46 24.09 2.37
N VAL A 409 -12.46 23.58 1.64
CA VAL A 409 -12.97 24.17 0.40
C VAL A 409 -14.41 24.65 0.61
N PRO A 410 -14.71 25.93 0.31
CA PRO A 410 -16.07 26.44 0.39
C PRO A 410 -16.98 25.81 -0.68
N LYS A 411 -18.30 26.04 -0.57
CA LYS A 411 -19.25 25.63 -1.60
C LYS A 411 -18.93 26.27 -2.96
N ASP A 412 -19.42 25.65 -4.03
CA ASP A 412 -19.24 26.10 -5.41
C ASP A 412 -17.78 26.35 -5.80
N SER A 413 -16.90 25.47 -5.33
CA SER A 413 -15.47 25.58 -5.56
C SER A 413 -14.92 24.50 -6.47
N PHE A 414 -13.74 24.77 -6.96
CA PHE A 414 -12.99 23.91 -7.86
C PHE A 414 -11.82 23.29 -7.09
N LEU A 415 -11.81 21.97 -6.91
CA LEU A 415 -10.77 21.26 -6.15
C LEU A 415 -9.98 20.33 -7.06
N ILE A 416 -8.70 20.62 -7.23
CA ILE A 416 -7.76 19.83 -8.02
C ILE A 416 -6.91 18.98 -7.08
N ILE A 417 -6.94 17.67 -7.27
CA ILE A 417 -6.19 16.76 -6.42
C ILE A 417 -5.42 15.73 -7.26
N SER A 418 -4.29 15.30 -6.73
CA SER A 418 -3.34 14.39 -7.36
C SER A 418 -2.68 13.52 -6.29
N THR A 419 -1.92 12.51 -6.69
CA THR A 419 -1.21 11.55 -5.81
C THR A 419 -2.12 10.65 -4.98
N ASP A 420 -1.68 9.42 -4.73
CA ASP A 420 -2.55 8.33 -4.26
C ASP A 420 -3.26 8.67 -2.94
N THR A 421 -2.52 8.97 -1.87
CA THR A 421 -3.08 9.20 -0.53
C THR A 421 -4.14 10.32 -0.49
N PRO A 422 -3.85 11.59 -0.88
CA PRO A 422 -4.86 12.64 -0.80
C PRO A 422 -5.99 12.44 -1.81
N LEU A 423 -5.72 12.00 -3.06
CA LEU A 423 -6.78 11.76 -4.05
C LEU A 423 -7.72 10.64 -3.62
N PHE A 424 -7.19 9.45 -3.31
CA PHE A 424 -8.01 8.26 -3.09
C PHE A 424 -8.83 8.36 -1.82
N ASN A 425 -8.27 8.93 -0.76
CA ASN A 425 -9.00 9.17 0.49
C ASN A 425 -10.12 10.20 0.28
N THR A 426 -9.81 11.32 -0.39
CA THR A 426 -10.81 12.37 -0.71
C THR A 426 -11.92 11.83 -1.61
N GLN A 427 -11.55 11.06 -2.64
CA GLN A 427 -12.48 10.46 -3.60
C GLN A 427 -13.48 9.52 -2.91
N TYR A 428 -13.01 8.72 -1.96
CA TYR A 428 -13.85 7.82 -1.18
C TYR A 428 -14.92 8.58 -0.40
N ILE A 429 -14.51 9.60 0.35
CA ILE A 429 -15.41 10.42 1.16
C ILE A 429 -16.39 11.19 0.28
N TYR A 430 -15.89 11.80 -0.80
CA TYR A 430 -16.71 12.56 -1.74
C TYR A 430 -17.86 11.73 -2.33
N TYR A 431 -17.58 10.52 -2.82
CA TYR A 431 -18.60 9.69 -3.46
C TYR A 431 -19.45 8.86 -2.48
N SER A 432 -18.89 8.45 -1.34
CA SER A 432 -19.62 7.60 -0.38
C SER A 432 -20.59 8.41 0.49
N GLU A 433 -20.20 9.60 0.94
CA GLU A 433 -21.05 10.44 1.81
C GLU A 433 -21.94 11.40 1.04
N LYS A 434 -21.50 11.84 -0.15
CA LYS A 434 -22.24 12.80 -1.00
C LYS A 434 -22.60 14.12 -0.29
N ARG A 435 -21.80 14.54 0.69
CA ARG A 435 -22.01 15.75 1.49
C ARG A 435 -21.51 17.04 0.82
N TRP A 436 -20.62 16.94 -0.17
CA TRP A 436 -20.04 18.08 -0.89
C TRP A 436 -20.44 18.12 -2.38
N PRO A 437 -21.74 18.09 -2.72
CA PRO A 437 -22.18 18.00 -4.12
C PRO A 437 -21.78 19.21 -4.98
N ASP A 438 -21.51 20.35 -4.33
CA ASP A 438 -21.21 21.63 -4.99
C ASP A 438 -19.71 21.78 -5.33
N ILE A 439 -18.85 20.89 -4.82
CA ILE A 439 -17.41 20.91 -5.10
C ILE A 439 -17.12 20.15 -6.39
N LYS A 440 -16.47 20.81 -7.34
CA LYS A 440 -16.02 20.16 -8.58
C LYS A 440 -14.68 19.49 -8.31
N LEU A 441 -14.71 18.19 -8.02
CA LEU A 441 -13.51 17.38 -7.76
C LEU A 441 -12.84 16.98 -9.08
N ILE A 442 -11.60 17.43 -9.28
CA ILE A 442 -10.80 17.24 -10.50
C ILE A 442 -9.57 16.41 -10.19
N HIS A 443 -9.41 15.33 -10.94
CA HIS A 443 -8.23 14.47 -10.87
C HIS A 443 -7.16 14.99 -11.83
N LEU A 444 -6.08 15.54 -11.28
CA LEU A 444 -5.03 16.20 -12.05
C LEU A 444 -4.39 15.29 -13.11
N THR A 445 -3.97 14.08 -12.74
CA THR A 445 -3.29 13.17 -13.68
C THR A 445 -4.17 12.80 -14.88
N LYS A 446 -5.49 12.72 -14.68
CA LYS A 446 -6.44 12.42 -15.75
C LYS A 446 -6.68 13.62 -16.68
N LEU A 447 -6.44 14.85 -16.22
CA LEU A 447 -6.52 16.06 -17.04
C LEU A 447 -5.65 16.00 -18.30
N TYR A 448 -4.57 15.21 -18.24
CA TYR A 448 -3.65 15.03 -19.35
C TYR A 448 -4.09 13.94 -20.34
N THR A 449 -5.19 13.25 -20.05
CA THR A 449 -5.74 12.22 -20.94
C THR A 449 -6.83 12.80 -21.83
N GLY A 450 -6.85 12.41 -23.10
CA GLY A 450 -7.82 12.94 -24.07
C GLY A 450 -9.29 12.59 -23.75
N TYR A 451 -9.54 11.56 -22.94
CA TYR A 451 -10.91 11.17 -22.59
C TYR A 451 -11.51 11.92 -21.42
N TYR A 452 -10.68 12.48 -20.54
CA TYR A 452 -11.17 13.07 -19.29
C TYR A 452 -12.02 14.32 -19.55
N GLU A 453 -11.74 15.05 -20.63
CA GLU A 453 -12.57 16.17 -21.09
C GLU A 453 -14.05 15.77 -21.27
N ASN A 454 -14.32 14.59 -21.83
CA ASN A 454 -15.70 14.10 -21.99
C ASN A 454 -16.35 13.73 -20.66
N GLN A 455 -15.57 13.22 -19.71
CA GLN A 455 -16.05 12.94 -18.36
C GLN A 455 -16.37 14.24 -17.61
N LEU A 456 -15.49 15.25 -17.70
CA LEU A 456 -15.72 16.56 -17.10
C LEU A 456 -16.96 17.24 -17.69
N LYS A 457 -17.16 17.21 -19.02
CA LYS A 457 -18.39 17.76 -19.64
C LYS A 457 -19.68 17.09 -19.12
N LYS A 458 -19.63 15.80 -18.81
CA LYS A 458 -20.78 15.05 -18.29
C LYS A 458 -21.12 15.44 -16.85
N TYR A 459 -20.12 15.56 -15.99
CA TYR A 459 -20.33 15.78 -14.55
C TYR A 459 -20.32 17.26 -14.15
N TYR A 460 -19.60 18.10 -14.89
CA TYR A 460 -19.43 19.54 -14.65
C TYR A 460 -19.64 20.31 -15.97
N PRO A 461 -20.87 20.36 -16.52
CA PRO A 461 -21.15 20.98 -17.82
C PRO A 461 -20.82 22.48 -17.86
N ASP A 462 -20.85 23.15 -16.71
CA ASP A 462 -20.56 24.58 -16.57
C ASP A 462 -19.05 24.90 -16.51
N LEU A 463 -18.20 23.87 -16.52
CA LEU A 463 -16.75 24.01 -16.46
C LEU A 463 -16.18 24.37 -17.83
N GLU A 464 -15.44 25.47 -17.91
CA GLU A 464 -14.75 25.85 -19.13
C GLU A 464 -13.46 25.04 -19.29
N LEU A 465 -13.44 24.12 -20.26
CA LEU A 465 -12.33 23.20 -20.43
C LEU A 465 -11.17 23.79 -21.25
N PRO A 466 -9.92 23.33 -20.99
CA PRO A 466 -8.75 23.71 -21.77
C PRO A 466 -8.85 23.19 -23.22
N GLN A 467 -8.02 23.72 -24.11
CA GLN A 467 -7.90 23.22 -25.48
C GLN A 467 -7.24 21.83 -25.48
N SER A 468 -7.80 20.91 -26.28
CA SER A 468 -7.42 19.49 -26.23
C SER A 468 -5.97 19.20 -26.65
N LEU A 469 -5.36 20.05 -27.48
CA LEU A 469 -4.00 19.89 -28.01
C LEU A 469 -2.90 20.56 -27.16
N ALA A 470 -3.26 21.22 -26.06
CA ALA A 470 -2.30 21.89 -25.19
C ALA A 470 -1.41 20.89 -24.42
N SER A 471 -0.19 21.33 -24.05
CA SER A 471 0.70 20.57 -23.17
C SER A 471 0.07 20.38 -21.78
N PRO A 472 0.50 19.40 -20.95
CA PRO A 472 -0.03 19.20 -19.60
C PRO A 472 -0.06 20.47 -18.74
N ALA A 473 1.05 21.20 -18.69
CA ALA A 473 1.15 22.46 -17.95
C ALA A 473 0.19 23.52 -18.50
N GLU A 474 0.07 23.63 -19.82
CA GLU A 474 -0.83 24.58 -20.47
C GLU A 474 -2.30 24.22 -20.28
N LYS A 475 -2.66 22.92 -20.30
CA LYS A 475 -4.02 22.46 -19.97
C LYS A 475 -4.42 22.86 -18.55
N PHE A 476 -3.51 22.66 -17.60
CA PHE A 476 -3.73 23.07 -16.21
C PHE A 476 -3.92 24.59 -16.12
N ARG A 477 -3.02 25.37 -16.72
CA ARG A 477 -3.09 26.84 -16.72
C ARG A 477 -4.40 27.35 -17.32
N GLN A 478 -4.78 26.88 -18.50
CA GLN A 478 -6.03 27.27 -19.15
C GLN A 478 -7.26 26.91 -18.33
N LEU A 479 -7.27 25.75 -17.68
CA LEU A 479 -8.36 25.33 -16.81
C LEU A 479 -8.52 26.28 -15.63
N VAL A 480 -7.42 26.72 -15.02
CA VAL A 480 -7.43 27.72 -13.94
C VAL A 480 -7.89 29.08 -14.46
N GLU A 481 -7.25 29.60 -15.51
CA GLU A 481 -7.53 30.95 -16.03
C GLU A 481 -8.98 31.14 -16.47
N LYS A 482 -9.56 30.16 -17.18
CA LYS A 482 -10.94 30.25 -17.70
C LYS A 482 -12.01 30.18 -16.61
N ASN A 483 -11.71 29.55 -15.49
CA ASN A 483 -12.70 29.30 -14.43
C ASN A 483 -12.52 30.18 -13.19
N TYR A 484 -11.43 30.94 -13.09
CA TYR A 484 -11.11 31.76 -11.93
C TYR A 484 -12.22 32.75 -11.55
N GLY A 485 -12.84 33.41 -12.54
CA GLY A 485 -13.94 34.35 -12.29
C GLY A 485 -15.26 33.70 -11.90
N LYS A 486 -15.37 32.37 -12.02
CA LYS A 486 -16.60 31.62 -11.73
C LYS A 486 -16.55 30.87 -10.41
N TYR A 487 -15.39 30.34 -10.06
CA TYR A 487 -15.22 29.46 -8.90
C TYR A 487 -13.93 29.78 -8.16
N PRO A 488 -13.92 29.75 -6.81
CA PRO A 488 -12.68 29.65 -6.05
C PRO A 488 -11.91 28.37 -6.42
N ILE A 489 -10.60 28.49 -6.65
CA ILE A 489 -9.76 27.42 -7.19
C ILE A 489 -8.77 26.95 -6.12
N PHE A 490 -8.82 25.65 -5.82
CA PHE A 490 -7.98 24.99 -4.85
C PHE A 490 -7.23 23.82 -5.48
N SER A 491 -6.02 23.55 -4.98
CA SER A 491 -5.19 22.45 -5.43
C SER A 491 -4.35 21.90 -4.30
N LYS A 492 -4.07 20.59 -4.29
CA LYS A 492 -3.09 20.01 -3.36
C LYS A 492 -1.65 20.43 -3.69
N LEU A 493 -1.39 20.78 -4.94
CA LEU A 493 -0.09 21.23 -5.45
C LEU A 493 -0.16 22.71 -5.85
N ALA A 494 0.90 23.45 -5.53
CA ALA A 494 1.13 24.80 -6.07
C ALA A 494 1.88 24.72 -7.40
N PHE A 495 1.59 25.63 -8.32
CA PHE A 495 2.24 25.71 -9.63
C PHE A 495 2.76 27.12 -9.87
N ALA A 496 3.89 27.23 -10.56
CA ALA A 496 4.39 28.54 -10.98
C ALA A 496 3.43 29.14 -12.03
N ASP A 497 3.06 30.39 -11.83
CA ASP A 497 2.26 31.18 -12.76
C ASP A 497 2.70 32.65 -12.67
N GLU A 498 2.75 33.32 -13.81
CA GLU A 498 3.13 34.73 -13.91
C GLU A 498 1.96 35.66 -13.53
N LYS A 499 0.72 35.21 -13.74
CA LYS A 499 -0.50 36.03 -13.54
C LYS A 499 -1.10 35.92 -12.14
N GLY A 500 -0.61 35.01 -11.32
CA GLY A 500 -1.17 34.73 -10.01
C GLY A 500 -0.28 33.86 -9.14
N VAL A 501 -0.73 33.64 -7.91
CA VAL A 501 0.03 32.97 -6.86
C VAL A 501 -0.84 31.94 -6.17
N TRP A 502 -0.25 30.80 -5.82
CA TRP A 502 -0.86 29.79 -4.96
C TRP A 502 -0.46 30.05 -3.51
N LEU A 503 -1.44 30.31 -2.65
CA LEU A 503 -1.24 30.61 -1.24
C LEU A 503 -1.70 29.42 -0.38
N PRO A 504 -0.98 29.06 0.69
CA PRO A 504 -1.36 27.96 1.56
C PRO A 504 -2.74 28.20 2.20
N TRP A 505 -3.54 27.14 2.25
CA TRP A 505 -4.94 27.15 2.66
C TRP A 505 -5.30 25.82 3.35
N GLY A 506 -4.92 25.68 4.62
CA GLY A 506 -5.03 24.44 5.37
C GLY A 506 -4.19 23.33 4.72
N LEU A 507 -4.85 22.23 4.33
CA LEU A 507 -4.21 21.10 3.64
C LEU A 507 -3.95 21.33 2.14
N LEU A 508 -4.42 22.45 1.60
CA LEU A 508 -4.42 22.79 0.19
C LEU A 508 -3.68 24.11 -0.09
N PHE A 509 -3.63 24.48 -1.35
CA PHE A 509 -3.32 25.81 -1.83
C PHE A 509 -4.55 26.42 -2.51
N ARG A 510 -4.75 27.72 -2.34
CA ARG A 510 -5.76 28.50 -3.07
C ARG A 510 -5.07 29.42 -4.07
N TYR A 511 -5.56 29.45 -5.29
CA TYR A 511 -5.03 30.33 -6.33
C TYR A 511 -5.69 31.70 -6.27
N PHE A 512 -4.88 32.75 -6.42
CA PHE A 512 -5.30 34.14 -6.56
C PHE A 512 -4.54 34.79 -7.72
N LYS A 513 -5.22 35.62 -8.50
CA LYS A 513 -4.52 36.53 -9.42
C LYS A 513 -3.79 37.61 -8.65
N ASN A 514 -2.74 38.16 -9.26
CA ASN A 514 -1.93 39.21 -8.64
C ASN A 514 -2.74 40.47 -8.26
N GLU A 515 -3.83 40.74 -8.99
CA GLU A 515 -4.75 41.86 -8.75
C GLU A 515 -5.74 41.65 -7.59
N ASP A 516 -5.94 40.40 -7.16
CA ASP A 516 -6.93 40.00 -6.15
C ASP A 516 -6.29 39.43 -4.88
N LEU A 517 -5.02 39.74 -4.62
CA LEU A 517 -4.32 39.17 -3.47
C LEU A 517 -4.94 39.65 -2.15
N PRO A 518 -5.37 38.74 -1.26
CA PRO A 518 -5.90 39.11 0.04
C PRO A 518 -4.79 39.64 0.95
N GLN A 519 -5.18 40.33 2.01
CA GLN A 519 -4.23 40.77 3.03
C GLN A 519 -3.65 39.55 3.77
N ASN A 520 -2.40 39.67 4.24
CA ASN A 520 -1.73 38.59 4.94
C ASN A 520 -2.50 38.17 6.22
N GLU A 521 -3.10 39.13 6.92
CA GLU A 521 -3.90 38.92 8.11
C GLU A 521 -5.18 38.11 7.83
N GLU A 522 -5.78 38.26 6.66
CA GLU A 522 -6.95 37.48 6.24
C GLU A 522 -6.57 36.02 5.96
N ILE A 523 -5.45 35.81 5.26
CA ILE A 523 -4.92 34.47 5.00
C ILE A 523 -4.60 33.75 6.31
N LEU A 524 -3.99 34.47 7.25
CA LEU A 524 -3.66 33.96 8.58
C LEU A 524 -4.92 33.50 9.32
N LYS A 525 -5.92 34.38 9.41
CA LYS A 525 -7.18 34.12 10.11
C LYS A 525 -7.94 32.91 9.53
N GLU A 526 -8.02 32.81 8.21
CA GLU A 526 -8.70 31.67 7.57
C GLU A 526 -7.94 30.36 7.78
N ASN A 527 -6.60 30.38 7.70
CA ASN A 527 -5.79 29.20 8.01
C ASN A 527 -5.93 28.77 9.48
N GLU A 528 -5.86 29.69 10.44
CA GLU A 528 -6.05 29.37 11.86
C GLU A 528 -7.40 28.67 12.12
N LYS A 529 -8.47 29.17 11.49
CA LYS A 529 -9.80 28.56 11.55
C LYS A 529 -9.81 27.16 10.96
N LEU A 530 -9.17 26.95 9.81
CA LEU A 530 -9.08 25.63 9.17
C LEU A 530 -8.31 24.64 10.01
N TRP A 531 -7.10 24.99 10.46
CA TRP A 531 -6.26 24.14 11.29
C TRP A 531 -6.92 23.78 12.62
N ALA A 532 -7.67 24.71 13.23
CA ALA A 532 -8.45 24.43 14.43
C ALA A 532 -9.64 23.45 14.19
N SER A 533 -10.06 23.27 12.94
CA SER A 533 -11.18 22.38 12.57
C SER A 533 -10.76 20.96 12.19
N PHE A 534 -9.48 20.76 11.83
CA PHE A 534 -8.97 19.47 11.40
C PHE A 534 -8.83 18.49 12.54
N GLN A 535 -8.94 17.20 12.22
CA GLN A 535 -8.73 16.14 13.18
C GLN A 535 -7.22 15.88 13.36
N ASP A 536 -6.80 15.60 14.59
CA ASP A 536 -5.41 15.19 14.85
C ASP A 536 -5.14 13.83 14.19
N PRO A 537 -4.23 13.73 13.20
CA PRO A 537 -3.92 12.46 12.54
C PRO A 537 -3.22 11.46 13.48
N LEU A 538 -2.80 11.88 14.68
CA LEU A 538 -2.28 11.00 15.73
C LEU A 538 -3.38 10.47 16.66
N SER A 539 -4.64 10.89 16.52
CA SER A 539 -5.74 10.39 17.36
C SER A 539 -6.03 8.89 17.21
N GLY A 540 -5.66 8.30 16.07
CA GLY A 540 -5.81 6.88 15.75
C GLY A 540 -4.57 6.02 16.05
N SER A 541 -4.33 5.01 15.22
CA SER A 541 -3.21 4.07 15.37
C SER A 541 -1.85 4.74 15.26
N LEU A 542 -1.74 5.80 14.46
CA LEU A 542 -0.47 6.45 14.11
C LEU A 542 0.25 7.11 15.29
N SER A 543 -0.41 7.35 16.43
CA SER A 543 0.29 7.76 17.68
C SER A 543 1.19 6.69 18.27
N LYS A 544 0.91 5.41 18.00
CA LYS A 544 1.61 4.27 18.61
C LYS A 544 2.23 3.34 17.58
N TYR A 545 1.54 3.14 16.47
CA TYR A 545 1.90 2.21 15.41
C TYR A 545 1.84 2.95 14.08
N GLN A 546 3.01 3.26 13.53
CA GLN A 546 3.11 3.82 12.19
C GLN A 546 3.01 2.68 11.17
N ASN A 547 1.80 2.19 10.92
CA ASN A 547 1.62 1.21 9.86
C ASN A 547 1.98 1.88 8.51
N LEU A 548 2.82 1.22 7.71
CA LEU A 548 3.60 1.85 6.65
C LEU A 548 2.78 2.71 5.66
N ILE A 549 1.72 2.14 5.08
CA ILE A 549 0.85 2.86 4.13
C ILE A 549 0.07 3.99 4.82
N LEU A 550 -0.54 3.71 5.97
CA LEU A 550 -1.35 4.70 6.67
C LEU A 550 -0.51 5.88 7.20
N SER A 551 0.77 5.65 7.51
CA SER A 551 1.69 6.68 7.98
C SER A 551 1.95 7.80 6.97
N ASP A 552 1.67 7.58 5.68
CA ASP A 552 1.76 8.63 4.66
C ASP A 552 0.79 9.79 4.94
N VAL A 553 -0.31 9.55 5.68
CA VAL A 553 -1.20 10.63 6.14
C VAL A 553 -0.44 11.65 7.00
N LEU A 554 0.47 11.21 7.86
CA LEU A 554 1.28 12.12 8.68
C LEU A 554 2.17 13.00 7.80
N ARG A 555 2.73 12.44 6.73
CA ARG A 555 3.52 13.20 5.75
C ARG A 555 2.67 14.29 5.09
N ILE A 556 1.44 13.98 4.69
CA ILE A 556 0.54 14.98 4.08
C ILE A 556 0.26 16.15 5.03
N TYR A 557 -0.06 15.87 6.30
CA TYR A 557 -0.26 16.92 7.30
C TYR A 557 1.04 17.69 7.61
N GLY A 558 2.15 16.97 7.79
CA GLY A 558 3.46 17.55 8.11
C GLY A 558 3.94 18.51 7.04
N LEU A 559 3.89 18.11 5.77
CA LEU A 559 4.22 18.99 4.64
C LEU A 559 3.29 20.20 4.57
N SER A 560 1.99 20.04 4.80
CA SER A 560 1.07 21.19 4.81
C SER A 560 1.33 22.17 5.97
N HIS A 561 1.73 21.67 7.14
CA HIS A 561 2.21 22.52 8.24
C HIS A 561 3.50 23.25 7.86
N GLN A 562 4.47 22.55 7.26
CA GLN A 562 5.72 23.15 6.78
C GLN A 562 5.47 24.28 5.78
N GLU A 563 4.61 24.05 4.78
CA GLU A 563 4.28 25.04 3.75
C GLU A 563 3.65 26.32 4.33
N PHE A 564 2.70 26.16 5.26
CA PHE A 564 2.09 27.32 5.92
C PHE A 564 3.08 28.01 6.88
N GLY A 565 3.90 27.23 7.60
CA GLY A 565 4.95 27.74 8.48
C GLY A 565 6.00 28.55 7.72
N PHE A 566 6.43 28.06 6.55
CA PHE A 566 7.34 28.77 5.65
C PHE A 566 6.73 30.07 5.13
N TRP A 567 5.46 30.03 4.69
CA TRP A 567 4.74 31.20 4.23
C TRP A 567 4.65 32.28 5.32
N ALA A 568 4.36 31.87 6.55
CA ALA A 568 4.28 32.73 7.73
C ALA A 568 5.64 33.34 8.10
N ALA A 569 6.71 32.53 8.07
CA ALA A 569 8.07 32.98 8.35
C ALA A 569 8.51 34.10 7.40
N LYS A 570 8.28 33.92 6.09
CA LYS A 570 8.60 34.91 5.05
C LYS A 570 7.88 36.26 5.22
N ARG A 571 6.81 36.30 6.00
CA ARG A 571 5.96 37.49 6.21
C ARG A 571 6.07 38.06 7.63
N GLY A 572 7.02 37.57 8.42
CA GLY A 572 7.29 38.08 9.76
C GLY A 572 6.36 37.55 10.86
N PHE A 573 5.50 36.57 10.57
CA PHE A 573 4.64 35.93 11.57
C PHE A 573 5.39 34.81 12.31
N SER A 574 6.47 35.15 13.01
CA SER A 574 7.41 34.18 13.59
C SER A 574 6.78 33.19 14.56
N LYS A 575 5.84 33.66 15.41
CA LYS A 575 5.13 32.79 16.37
C LYS A 575 4.34 31.69 15.66
N VAL A 576 3.56 32.05 14.64
CA VAL A 576 2.72 31.11 13.88
C VAL A 576 3.62 30.17 13.07
N ALA A 577 4.65 30.71 12.43
CA ALA A 577 5.64 29.91 11.72
C ALA A 577 6.22 28.82 12.61
N ARG A 578 6.67 29.19 13.82
CA ARG A 578 7.22 28.26 14.80
C ARG A 578 6.23 27.17 15.21
N GLU A 579 4.99 27.51 15.52
CA GLU A 579 3.96 26.54 15.96
C GLU A 579 3.66 25.50 14.86
N HIS A 580 3.56 25.94 13.61
CA HIS A 580 3.34 25.03 12.48
C HIS A 580 4.58 24.18 12.18
N LEU A 581 5.79 24.75 12.19
CA LEU A 581 7.01 23.99 11.92
C LEU A 581 7.30 22.93 13.01
N LEU A 582 7.04 23.24 14.28
CA LEU A 582 7.09 22.25 15.35
C LEU A 582 6.08 21.10 15.15
N SER A 583 4.89 21.42 14.62
CA SER A 583 3.90 20.40 14.25
C SER A 583 4.36 19.57 13.06
N ALA A 584 5.01 20.19 12.06
CA ALA A 584 5.60 19.51 10.92
C ALA A 584 6.69 18.52 11.36
N GLU A 585 7.63 18.94 12.23
CA GLU A 585 8.67 18.07 12.79
C GLU A 585 8.08 16.88 13.56
N LYS A 586 7.02 17.12 14.34
CA LYS A 586 6.34 16.07 15.11
C LYS A 586 5.69 15.02 14.20
N LEU A 587 5.07 15.45 13.10
CA LEU A 587 4.30 14.57 12.22
C LEU A 587 5.18 13.90 11.16
N PHE A 588 6.16 14.63 10.62
CA PHE A 588 7.04 14.15 9.56
C PHE A 588 8.51 14.49 9.87
N PRO A 589 9.14 13.81 10.84
CA PRO A 589 10.49 14.13 11.30
C PRO A 589 11.59 13.85 10.26
N GLU A 590 11.29 13.20 9.15
CA GLU A 590 12.25 12.95 8.06
C GLU A 590 12.39 14.12 7.09
N ASP A 591 11.50 15.11 7.15
CA ASP A 591 11.63 16.33 6.35
C ASP A 591 12.66 17.30 6.97
N LEU A 592 13.83 17.40 6.34
CA LEU A 592 14.90 18.30 6.78
C LEU A 592 14.56 19.79 6.56
N ASP A 593 13.65 20.09 5.64
CA ASP A 593 13.28 21.47 5.33
C ASP A 593 12.57 22.13 6.53
N SER A 594 11.70 21.38 7.23
CA SER A 594 11.04 21.84 8.46
C SER A 594 12.04 22.28 9.53
N PHE A 595 13.10 21.49 9.77
CA PHE A 595 14.17 21.82 10.72
C PHE A 595 14.96 23.06 10.26
N THR A 596 15.27 23.13 8.97
CA THR A 596 16.03 24.22 8.34
C THR A 596 15.27 25.55 8.47
N ILE A 597 13.97 25.55 8.16
CA ILE A 597 13.12 26.75 8.27
C ILE A 597 12.91 27.11 9.73
N LEU A 598 12.72 26.14 10.63
CA LEU A 598 12.54 26.42 12.06
C LEU A 598 13.81 27.01 12.69
N ALA A 599 15.00 26.55 12.28
CA ALA A 599 16.26 27.16 12.68
C ALA A 599 16.31 28.65 12.29
N GLN A 600 15.91 29.00 11.07
CA GLN A 600 15.83 30.41 10.62
C GLN A 600 14.87 31.22 11.50
N VAL A 601 13.68 30.68 11.79
CA VAL A 601 12.70 31.34 12.68
C VAL A 601 13.30 31.57 14.07
N TYR A 602 14.00 30.59 14.64
CA TYR A 602 14.67 30.75 15.94
C TYR A 602 15.79 31.79 15.92
N ILE A 603 16.58 31.88 14.84
CA ILE A 603 17.61 32.92 14.69
C ILE A 603 16.96 34.31 14.69
N VAL A 604 15.88 34.50 13.93
CA VAL A 604 15.13 35.77 13.89
C VAL A 604 14.56 36.12 15.27
N GLU A 605 14.09 35.14 16.02
CA GLU A 605 13.59 35.29 17.39
C GLU A 605 14.68 35.41 18.45
N LYS A 606 15.96 35.34 18.07
CA LYS A 606 17.13 35.33 18.97
C LYS A 606 17.16 34.16 19.97
N ARG A 607 16.60 33.01 19.57
CA ARG A 607 16.59 31.74 20.34
C ARG A 607 17.77 30.86 19.92
N CYS A 608 18.98 31.34 20.21
CA CYS A 608 20.22 30.86 19.58
C CYS A 608 20.54 29.37 19.82
N GLU A 609 20.32 28.88 21.05
CA GLU A 609 20.53 27.47 21.41
C GLU A 609 19.56 26.54 20.69
N GLU A 610 18.31 26.98 20.50
CA GLU A 610 17.29 26.18 19.83
C GLU A 610 17.51 26.15 18.32
N ALA A 611 17.91 27.29 17.73
CA ALA A 611 18.40 27.32 16.35
C ALA A 611 19.57 26.37 16.16
N GLN A 612 20.56 26.40 17.07
CA GLN A 612 21.73 25.54 17.01
C GLN A 612 21.34 24.06 17.05
N LYS A 613 20.42 23.67 17.94
CA LYS A 613 19.91 22.30 18.03
C LYS A 613 19.25 21.82 16.75
N GLN A 614 18.46 22.67 16.09
CA GLN A 614 17.84 22.29 14.82
C GLN A 614 18.89 22.12 13.71
N ILE A 615 19.88 23.01 13.65
CA ILE A 615 20.98 22.89 12.68
C ILE A 615 21.79 21.62 12.91
N GLU A 616 22.10 21.28 14.16
CA GLU A 616 22.79 20.04 14.51
C GLU A 616 21.99 18.80 14.15
N THR A 617 20.66 18.86 14.25
CA THR A 617 19.77 17.78 13.81
C THR A 617 19.86 17.58 12.31
N VAL A 618 19.85 18.67 11.51
CA VAL A 618 20.04 18.62 10.06
C VAL A 618 21.42 18.03 9.72
N VAL A 619 22.50 18.52 10.33
CA VAL A 619 23.87 18.00 10.12
C VAL A 619 23.98 16.53 10.50
N GLY A 620 23.30 16.10 11.58
CA GLY A 620 23.30 14.72 12.02
C GLY A 620 22.62 13.76 11.03
N LYS A 621 21.60 14.24 10.31
CA LYS A 621 20.89 13.46 9.27
C LYS A 621 21.54 13.56 7.90
N ASP A 622 22.05 14.73 7.53
CA ASP A 622 22.76 15.00 6.28
C ASP A 622 23.98 15.89 6.54
N PRO A 623 25.17 15.29 6.76
CA PRO A 623 26.41 16.03 7.02
C PRO A 623 26.88 16.92 5.86
N GLU A 624 26.38 16.66 4.64
CA GLU A 624 26.73 17.44 3.44
C GLU A 624 25.69 18.50 3.09
N ASN A 625 24.64 18.66 3.92
CA ASN A 625 23.59 19.63 3.71
C ASN A 625 24.15 21.06 3.65
N LEU A 626 24.03 21.73 2.50
CA LEU A 626 24.60 23.06 2.28
C LEU A 626 23.93 24.14 3.14
N ASP A 627 22.62 24.02 3.34
CA ASP A 627 21.84 24.99 4.11
C ASP A 627 22.28 25.01 5.58
N SER A 628 22.67 23.85 6.12
CA SER A 628 23.20 23.75 7.48
C SER A 628 24.44 24.62 7.72
N TYR A 629 25.40 24.68 6.79
CA TYR A 629 26.59 25.53 6.92
C TYR A 629 26.24 27.01 6.91
N TYR A 630 25.33 27.40 6.00
CA TYR A 630 24.84 28.77 5.92
C TYR A 630 24.10 29.18 7.20
N LEU A 631 23.24 28.30 7.74
CA LEU A 631 22.53 28.55 8.99
C LEU A 631 23.47 28.64 10.20
N GLN A 632 24.55 27.85 10.26
CA GLN A 632 25.57 28.01 11.31
C GLN A 632 26.24 29.39 11.22
N ALA A 633 26.62 29.82 10.01
CA ALA A 633 27.20 31.14 9.81
C ALA A 633 26.26 32.25 10.30
N LEU A 634 24.97 32.17 9.92
CA LEU A 634 23.93 33.10 10.36
C LEU A 634 23.70 33.08 11.87
N ASN A 635 23.61 31.90 12.48
CA ASN A 635 23.36 31.77 13.92
C ASN A 635 24.52 32.34 14.75
N TYR A 636 25.77 32.06 14.36
CA TYR A 636 26.94 32.61 15.03
C TYR A 636 27.07 34.13 14.82
N ALA A 637 26.77 34.64 13.62
CA ALA A 637 26.84 36.07 13.33
C ALA A 637 25.74 36.86 14.05
N ALA A 638 24.48 36.48 13.84
CA ALA A 638 23.31 37.25 14.26
C ALA A 638 22.92 36.99 15.73
N CYS A 639 23.17 35.77 16.23
CA CYS A 639 22.65 35.30 17.50
C CYS A 639 23.75 35.25 18.58
N PHE A 640 24.77 34.40 18.39
CA PHE A 640 25.88 34.28 19.35
C PHE A 640 26.90 35.43 19.28
N LYS A 641 26.89 36.21 18.20
CA LYS A 641 27.84 37.31 17.92
C LYS A 641 29.31 36.86 17.91
N ASP A 642 29.58 35.64 17.45
CA ASP A 642 30.91 35.07 17.26
C ASP A 642 31.33 35.20 15.79
N SER A 643 32.03 36.29 15.47
CA SER A 643 32.46 36.59 14.10
C SER A 643 33.49 35.59 13.56
N GLN A 644 34.29 34.97 14.42
CA GLN A 644 35.30 34.00 14.01
C GLN A 644 34.63 32.71 13.52
N LYS A 645 33.69 32.17 14.30
CA LYS A 645 32.93 30.99 13.89
C LYS A 645 32.01 31.28 12.71
N ALA A 646 31.37 32.45 12.68
CA ALA A 646 30.55 32.85 11.56
C ALA A 646 31.34 32.85 10.24
N ASN A 647 32.52 33.47 10.22
CA ASN A 647 33.40 33.50 9.05
C ASN A 647 33.89 32.11 8.65
N TYR A 648 34.17 31.23 9.61
CA TYR A 648 34.56 29.85 9.36
C TYR A 648 33.45 29.09 8.60
N PHE A 649 32.22 29.12 9.09
CA PHE A 649 31.10 28.43 8.44
C PHE A 649 30.69 29.06 7.11
N GLN A 650 30.78 30.39 7.00
CA GLN A 650 30.56 31.10 5.74
C GLN A 650 31.55 30.62 4.66
N LYS A 651 32.84 30.51 5.02
CA LYS A 651 33.87 30.01 4.11
C LYS A 651 33.61 28.55 3.70
N LEU A 652 33.21 27.69 4.64
CA LEU A 652 32.84 26.31 4.33
C LEU A 652 31.64 26.22 3.37
N TYR A 653 30.62 27.07 3.58
CA TYR A 653 29.48 27.17 2.66
C TYR A 653 29.94 27.59 1.26
N GLU A 654 30.80 28.60 1.14
CA GLU A 654 31.35 29.05 -0.14
C GLU A 654 32.21 27.98 -0.84
N GLU A 655 33.09 27.31 -0.10
CA GLU A 655 33.93 26.22 -0.61
C GLU A 655 33.06 25.07 -1.14
N LYS A 656 32.04 24.64 -0.38
CA LYS A 656 31.16 23.52 -0.75
C LYS A 656 30.08 23.86 -1.78
N SER A 657 29.70 25.13 -1.89
CA SER A 657 28.76 25.61 -2.92
C SER A 657 29.44 25.91 -4.26
N SER A 658 30.77 26.02 -4.30
CA SER A 658 31.52 26.24 -5.53
C SER A 658 31.31 25.06 -6.52
N GLY A 659 30.49 25.31 -7.56
CA GLY A 659 30.10 24.32 -8.57
C GLY A 659 28.71 23.69 -8.40
N LYS A 660 27.91 24.09 -7.40
CA LYS A 660 26.51 23.64 -7.21
C LYS A 660 25.58 24.86 -7.12
N GLU A 661 24.47 24.86 -7.89
CA GLU A 661 23.38 25.81 -7.66
C GLU A 661 22.63 25.41 -6.38
N THR A 662 22.63 26.28 -5.37
CA THR A 662 21.85 26.08 -4.14
C THR A 662 20.50 26.81 -4.24
N PRO A 663 19.43 26.29 -3.61
CA PRO A 663 18.14 26.98 -3.52
C PRO A 663 18.25 28.41 -2.95
N LEU A 664 19.23 28.64 -2.08
CA LEU A 664 19.55 29.94 -1.48
C LEU A 664 20.13 30.98 -2.44
N LYS A 665 20.61 30.62 -3.65
CA LYS A 665 20.99 31.63 -4.66
C LYS A 665 19.79 32.37 -5.27
N LYS A 666 18.57 31.89 -5.03
CA LYS A 666 17.30 32.48 -5.50
C LYS A 666 16.55 33.29 -4.42
N LEU A 667 17.04 33.30 -3.19
CA LEU A 667 16.57 34.16 -2.09
C LEU A 667 17.56 35.30 -1.90
#